data_AF-A0A1G0H9T1-F1
#
_entry.id   AF-A0A1G0H9T1-F1
#
_cell.length_a   1.000
_cell.length_b   1.000
_cell.length_c   1.000
_cell.angle_alpha   90.00
_cell.angle_beta   90.00
_cell.angle_gamma   90.00
#
_symmetry.space_group_name_H-M   'P 1'
#
loop_
_entity.id
_entity.type
_entity.pdbx_description
1 polymer ?
#
loop_
_entity_poly.entity_id
_entity_poly.type
_entity_poly.pdbx_seq_one_letter_code
_entity_poly.pdbx_strand_id
1 'polypeptide(L)'
;MSSDRRHTESAATEQEAQVHRGLTLRYTGGKATNFAEGTGLTGKEQLRLLFMNMGAFAMRVQLAQAQRAVLLQSATRENYCDDPVEKPSDGGNESALFTPRQEASPVRRSICQLEQYAHYPLGRSKILNDRAQPQKNRNTANLRGEQYLWDILHAPVWSTGLNLAGQLAAQGFIYICHPEGIDLDQYKKITDELQHGLFERIIDGDQYIIITKSGHKLRTNTFSALAISLDAEHRLTTQRNGFLVNSNGSTAPVGWTMHIGEKDTVLDQQCTVDLLRVIRIAQGGSHKLSREEFHLLLVQDNRGVTGEIRHTENRNLTLVDMMIEVLECHGQFNGAPLLGNAITLSYQRIQQRIKDTDVTESFLTGALQTEMVQPLKQTLPQSTRPAMPYEFRNTFDTLQNTNKAFAFAYDITRQSGELVFQAEAVPTSPPDSGLIDVRMHGKLLDPDLTDPRHVSALIATGVIVAEQIILEQLLRDAAQHGIGHPNAQALQKILHDDAMYARLVEMAKQVPSDEKGPILGLQLPASEPILEVLRRALGFDQLIHMANELFNADGHYNIEESKGNIAALRQLYEVGKIFQQLEGISVQAQGSRGLNAGIIPVIARIAPSLHSELVTRDGLTPEPNKHLAPMRIVTDEPRITTATSAAAAHDSAAHALPVAGTSSNDNRQCPFLSGTRSAVATAAAPSVCVPPAHPTPAAVSRHPWCYFFVRRVVPVAAASAVVAALSYAALS
;
A
#
# COMPACT_ATOMS: atom_id res chain seq x y z
N MET A 1 -1.14 63.32 4.57
CA MET A 1 -2.61 63.37 4.43
C MET A 1 -2.97 62.64 3.16
N SER A 2 -3.91 61.68 3.25
CA SER A 2 -4.82 61.11 2.23
C SER A 2 -4.32 61.06 0.77
N SER A 3 -4.41 60.00 -0.02
CA SER A 3 -5.03 58.67 0.00
C SER A 3 -4.79 58.18 -1.43
N ASP A 4 -4.39 56.92 -1.66
CA ASP A 4 -4.83 56.27 -2.90
C ASP A 4 -4.74 54.75 -2.83
N ARG A 5 -5.83 54.15 -3.31
CA ARG A 5 -6.23 52.76 -3.25
C ARG A 5 -6.47 52.35 -4.71
N ARG A 6 -6.02 51.15 -5.08
CA ARG A 6 -6.38 50.32 -6.26
C ARG A 6 -5.64 50.59 -7.58
N HIS A 7 -4.75 49.69 -7.98
CA HIS A 7 -5.02 48.55 -8.86
C HIS A 7 -3.68 47.99 -9.38
N THR A 8 -3.23 46.90 -8.77
CA THR A 8 -2.20 45.99 -9.31
C THR A 8 -2.77 44.57 -9.24
N GLU A 9 -3.59 44.24 -10.22
CA GLU A 9 -3.98 42.87 -10.59
C GLU A 9 -3.67 42.74 -12.08
N SER A 10 -2.48 42.27 -12.45
CA SER A 10 -2.22 41.70 -13.79
C SER A 10 -0.80 41.12 -13.97
N ALA A 11 -0.15 40.60 -12.92
CA ALA A 11 1.20 40.01 -13.08
C ALA A 11 1.47 38.81 -12.16
N ALA A 12 0.42 38.16 -11.63
CA ALA A 12 0.55 37.05 -10.68
C ALA A 12 0.23 35.67 -11.27
N THR A 13 -0.05 35.55 -12.57
CA THR A 13 -0.57 34.29 -13.14
C THR A 13 0.42 33.47 -13.95
N GLU A 14 1.61 33.97 -14.30
CA GLU A 14 2.52 33.24 -15.20
C GLU A 14 3.83 32.77 -14.56
N GLN A 15 4.06 33.06 -13.27
CA GLN A 15 5.28 32.63 -12.56
C GLN A 15 5.05 31.57 -11.48
N GLU A 16 3.80 31.18 -11.20
CA GLU A 16 3.48 30.06 -10.29
C GLU A 16 3.50 28.68 -10.97
N ALA A 17 3.75 28.62 -12.27
CA ALA A 17 3.80 27.38 -13.06
C ALA A 17 5.20 26.75 -13.19
N GLN A 18 6.26 27.42 -12.71
CA GLN A 18 7.62 26.87 -12.73
C GLN A 18 8.14 26.71 -11.30
N VAL A 19 8.13 25.47 -10.80
CA VAL A 19 9.26 24.76 -10.16
C VAL A 19 8.74 23.44 -9.58
N HIS A 20 9.15 22.34 -10.21
CA HIS A 20 8.96 20.97 -9.74
C HIS A 20 9.54 20.74 -8.35
N ARG A 21 8.71 20.42 -7.35
CA ARG A 21 9.02 19.55 -6.19
C ARG A 21 7.74 18.88 -5.66
N GLY A 22 7.72 17.55 -5.66
CA GLY A 22 6.72 16.71 -4.98
C GLY A 22 5.58 16.25 -5.89
N LEU A 23 5.36 14.92 -5.95
CA LEU A 23 4.21 14.27 -6.60
C LEU A 23 2.92 14.96 -6.15
N THR A 24 2.42 15.83 -7.00
CA THR A 24 1.20 16.57 -6.74
C THR A 24 0.08 15.66 -7.24
N LEU A 25 -0.53 14.85 -6.35
CA LEU A 25 -1.85 14.23 -6.62
C LEU A 25 -2.87 15.35 -6.81
N ARG A 26 -2.78 16.12 -7.90
CA ARG A 26 -3.81 17.11 -8.18
C ARG A 26 -5.03 16.45 -8.80
N TYR A 27 -4.87 15.39 -9.60
CA TYR A 27 -5.98 14.80 -10.34
C TYR A 27 -5.73 13.31 -10.60
N THR A 28 -6.47 12.41 -9.94
CA THR A 28 -6.63 10.99 -10.34
C THR A 28 -8.12 10.73 -10.64
N GLY A 29 -8.45 9.68 -11.41
CA GLY A 29 -9.84 9.40 -11.85
C GLY A 29 -10.28 10.17 -13.11
N GLY A 30 -11.58 10.28 -13.37
CA GLY A 30 -12.12 10.95 -14.59
C GLY A 30 -11.76 12.44 -14.69
N LYS A 31 -11.42 13.08 -13.57
CA LYS A 31 -10.87 14.44 -13.52
C LYS A 31 -9.42 14.53 -14.02
N ALA A 32 -8.67 13.43 -14.02
CA ALA A 32 -7.28 13.36 -14.49
C ALA A 32 -7.18 13.36 -16.01
N THR A 33 -8.09 12.67 -16.71
CA THR A 33 -8.14 12.64 -18.18
C THR A 33 -8.50 14.02 -18.73
N ASN A 34 -9.48 14.69 -18.13
CA ASN A 34 -9.88 16.04 -18.52
C ASN A 34 -8.77 17.08 -18.28
N PHE A 35 -7.95 16.88 -17.26
CA PHE A 35 -6.80 17.75 -16.97
C PHE A 35 -5.63 17.50 -17.94
N ALA A 36 -5.29 16.24 -18.21
CA ALA A 36 -4.19 15.90 -19.11
C ALA A 36 -4.41 16.45 -20.54
N GLU A 37 -5.64 16.38 -21.05
CA GLU A 37 -6.00 16.89 -22.38
C GLU A 37 -5.89 18.42 -22.51
N GLY A 38 -5.98 19.18 -21.41
CA GLY A 38 -5.93 20.64 -21.40
C GLY A 38 -4.56 21.28 -21.13
N THR A 39 -3.51 20.48 -20.90
CA THR A 39 -2.21 20.96 -20.37
C THR A 39 -1.14 21.20 -21.43
N GLY A 40 -1.37 20.85 -22.69
CA GLY A 40 -0.36 20.96 -23.75
C GLY A 40 0.86 20.04 -23.58
N LEU A 41 0.82 19.11 -22.62
CA LEU A 41 1.88 18.14 -22.34
C LEU A 41 2.04 17.14 -23.49
N THR A 42 3.27 16.70 -23.73
CA THR A 42 3.58 15.60 -24.66
C THR A 42 3.00 14.26 -24.15
N GLY A 43 2.82 13.28 -25.04
CA GLY A 43 2.28 11.96 -24.66
C GLY A 43 3.05 11.26 -23.53
N LYS A 44 4.37 11.49 -23.46
CA LYS A 44 5.26 11.06 -22.38
C LYS A 44 4.92 11.71 -21.05
N GLU A 45 4.81 13.02 -21.03
CA GLU A 45 4.57 13.80 -19.83
C GLU A 45 3.17 13.51 -19.27
N GLN A 46 2.19 13.32 -20.14
CA GLN A 46 0.86 12.87 -19.75
C GLN A 46 0.89 11.47 -19.14
N LEU A 47 1.55 10.51 -19.78
CA LEU A 47 1.67 9.16 -19.24
C LEU A 47 2.42 9.17 -17.91
N ARG A 48 3.55 9.87 -17.81
CA ARG A 48 4.34 10.04 -16.58
C ARG A 48 3.48 10.54 -15.44
N LEU A 49 2.81 11.67 -15.67
CA LEU A 49 1.96 12.30 -14.68
C LEU A 49 0.84 11.35 -14.24
N LEU A 50 0.13 10.73 -15.18
CA LEU A 50 -1.02 9.87 -14.90
C LEU A 50 -0.62 8.53 -14.26
N PHE A 51 0.41 7.87 -14.79
CA PHE A 51 0.88 6.57 -14.32
C PHE A 51 1.57 6.66 -12.95
N MET A 52 2.45 7.65 -12.75
CA MET A 52 3.09 7.85 -11.45
C MET A 52 2.07 8.24 -10.37
N ASN A 53 1.12 9.13 -10.70
CA ASN A 53 0.07 9.52 -9.75
C ASN A 53 -0.82 8.33 -9.41
N MET A 54 -1.29 7.55 -10.40
CA MET A 54 -2.14 6.39 -10.16
C MET A 54 -1.42 5.26 -9.40
N GLY A 55 -0.15 4.99 -9.74
CA GLY A 55 0.66 3.98 -9.06
C GLY A 55 0.94 4.33 -7.61
N ALA A 56 1.43 5.54 -7.35
CA ALA A 56 1.67 6.03 -5.99
C ALA A 56 0.36 6.06 -5.18
N PHE A 57 -0.74 6.42 -5.82
CA PHE A 57 -2.04 6.48 -5.18
C PHE A 57 -2.58 5.09 -4.81
N ALA A 58 -2.55 4.13 -5.73
CA ALA A 58 -2.93 2.74 -5.47
C ALA A 58 -2.09 2.12 -4.34
N MET A 59 -0.78 2.39 -4.33
CA MET A 59 0.12 1.94 -3.27
C MET A 59 -0.25 2.53 -1.91
N ARG A 60 -0.55 3.83 -1.82
CA ARG A 60 -0.92 4.43 -0.52
C ARG A 60 -2.22 3.90 0.05
N VAL A 61 -3.24 3.72 -0.80
CA VAL A 61 -4.51 3.09 -0.37
C VAL A 61 -4.23 1.67 0.15
N GLN A 62 -3.39 0.91 -0.53
CA GLN A 62 -2.95 -0.42 -0.09
C GLN A 62 -2.26 -0.38 1.27
N LEU A 63 -1.29 0.52 1.45
CA LEU A 63 -0.52 0.65 2.69
C LEU A 63 -1.40 1.10 3.87
N ALA A 64 -2.43 1.91 3.61
CA ALA A 64 -3.42 2.30 4.62
C ALA A 64 -4.19 1.07 5.14
N GLN A 65 -4.73 0.28 4.21
CA GLN A 65 -5.43 -0.98 4.50
C GLN A 65 -4.51 -1.97 5.24
N ALA A 66 -3.22 -2.01 4.88
CA ALA A 66 -2.18 -2.82 5.51
C ALA A 66 -1.89 -2.45 6.94
N GLN A 67 -1.61 -1.18 7.18
CA GLN A 67 -1.32 -0.72 8.52
C GLN A 67 -2.45 -1.11 9.47
N ARG A 68 -3.70 -0.89 9.07
CA ARG A 68 -4.87 -1.27 9.87
C ARG A 68 -4.94 -2.77 10.13
N ALA A 69 -4.80 -3.60 9.08
CA ALA A 69 -4.85 -5.05 9.22
C ALA A 69 -3.72 -5.59 10.12
N VAL A 70 -2.48 -5.10 9.94
CA VAL A 70 -1.30 -5.46 10.76
C VAL A 70 -1.53 -5.11 12.22
N LEU A 71 -2.03 -3.91 12.50
CA LEU A 71 -2.28 -3.45 13.87
C LEU A 71 -3.32 -4.32 14.58
N LEU A 72 -4.39 -4.70 13.89
CA LEU A 72 -5.42 -5.59 14.43
C LEU A 72 -4.88 -7.01 14.62
N GLN A 73 -4.24 -7.59 13.60
CA GLN A 73 -3.73 -8.97 13.65
C GLN A 73 -2.60 -9.13 14.66
N SER A 74 -1.68 -8.17 14.77
CA SER A 74 -0.60 -8.21 15.77
C SER A 74 -1.11 -8.10 17.21
N ALA A 75 -2.29 -7.49 17.43
CA ALA A 75 -2.95 -7.48 18.72
C ALA A 75 -3.65 -8.82 19.01
N THR A 76 -4.19 -9.49 17.99
CA THR A 76 -5.02 -10.69 18.20
C THR A 76 -4.28 -12.01 18.00
N ARG A 77 -3.13 -12.06 17.33
CA ARG A 77 -2.40 -13.31 16.98
C ARG A 77 -1.07 -13.44 17.71
N GLU A 78 -0.86 -14.60 18.35
CA GLU A 78 0.34 -14.87 19.17
C GLU A 78 1.62 -14.78 18.36
N ASN A 79 1.61 -15.32 17.14
CA ASN A 79 2.73 -15.26 16.22
C ASN A 79 2.30 -14.71 14.86
N TYR A 80 2.28 -13.38 14.75
CA TYR A 80 2.07 -12.69 13.48
C TYR A 80 3.01 -13.20 12.38
N CYS A 81 4.26 -13.53 12.71
CA CYS A 81 5.26 -13.96 11.76
C CYS A 81 4.93 -15.29 11.06
N ASP A 82 4.07 -16.13 11.65
CA ASP A 82 3.64 -17.39 11.03
C ASP A 82 2.65 -17.16 9.87
N ASP A 83 1.84 -16.11 9.98
CA ASP A 83 0.82 -15.78 9.00
C ASP A 83 0.59 -14.27 8.86
N PRO A 84 1.62 -13.51 8.44
CA PRO A 84 1.53 -12.07 8.39
C PRO A 84 0.69 -11.60 7.20
N VAL A 85 0.19 -10.35 7.23
CA VAL A 85 -0.62 -9.82 6.11
C VAL A 85 0.20 -9.75 4.81
N GLU A 86 1.51 -9.57 4.91
CA GLU A 86 2.44 -9.52 3.78
C GLU A 86 2.86 -10.91 3.26
N LYS A 87 2.47 -12.02 3.89
CA LYS A 87 2.83 -13.37 3.42
C LYS A 87 2.21 -13.71 2.06
N PRO A 88 3.02 -14.05 1.03
CA PRO A 88 2.56 -14.43 -0.31
C PRO A 88 1.36 -15.38 -0.28
N SER A 89 0.33 -15.07 -1.07
CA SER A 89 -0.85 -15.93 -1.28
C SER A 89 -0.75 -16.67 -2.62
N ASP A 90 -1.29 -17.89 -2.65
CA ASP A 90 -1.34 -18.75 -3.83
C ASP A 90 -2.40 -18.29 -4.87
N GLY A 91 -3.18 -17.23 -4.58
CA GLY A 91 -4.13 -16.64 -5.52
C GLY A 91 -5.50 -17.35 -5.58
N GLY A 92 -5.99 -17.87 -4.44
CA GLY A 92 -7.29 -18.53 -4.29
C GLY A 92 -8.07 -18.10 -3.04
N ASN A 93 -9.27 -18.64 -2.83
CA ASN A 93 -10.11 -18.28 -1.68
C ASN A 93 -9.56 -18.90 -0.38
N GLU A 94 -9.06 -18.09 0.56
CA GLU A 94 -8.61 -18.56 1.88
C GLU A 94 -9.75 -18.55 2.91
N SER A 95 -10.64 -19.54 2.84
CA SER A 95 -11.83 -19.63 3.73
C SER A 95 -11.50 -19.88 5.21
N ALA A 96 -10.31 -20.40 5.51
CA ALA A 96 -9.90 -20.78 6.87
C ALA A 96 -9.21 -19.66 7.67
N LEU A 97 -9.02 -18.47 7.10
CA LEU A 97 -8.15 -17.41 7.64
C LEU A 97 -8.47 -16.97 9.09
N PHE A 98 -9.76 -16.94 9.45
CA PHE A 98 -10.23 -16.57 10.78
C PHE A 98 -10.86 -17.75 11.54
N THR A 99 -10.69 -18.98 11.03
CA THR A 99 -11.26 -20.16 11.68
C THR A 99 -10.42 -20.49 12.91
N PRO A 100 -10.96 -20.39 14.14
CA PRO A 100 -10.21 -20.77 15.32
C PRO A 100 -9.88 -22.27 15.27
N ARG A 101 -8.70 -22.65 15.77
CA ARG A 101 -8.35 -24.06 15.96
C ARG A 101 -9.41 -24.74 16.84
N GLN A 102 -9.73 -26.00 16.58
CA GLN A 102 -10.76 -26.73 17.32
C GLN A 102 -10.51 -26.71 18.85
N GLU A 103 -9.23 -26.76 19.25
CA GLU A 103 -8.76 -26.75 20.63
C GLU A 103 -8.71 -25.35 21.28
N ALA A 104 -9.06 -24.28 20.56
CA ALA A 104 -9.01 -22.91 21.09
C ALA A 104 -10.00 -22.71 22.26
N SER A 105 -9.57 -21.99 23.30
CA SER A 105 -10.42 -21.62 24.44
C SER A 105 -11.60 -20.73 24.00
N PRO A 106 -12.67 -20.58 24.81
CA PRO A 106 -13.77 -19.66 24.52
C PRO A 106 -13.31 -18.22 24.30
N VAL A 107 -12.36 -17.75 25.12
CA VAL A 107 -11.75 -16.43 24.99
C VAL A 107 -11.05 -16.30 23.66
N ARG A 108 -10.20 -17.27 23.30
CA ARG A 108 -9.47 -17.26 22.03
C ARG A 108 -10.40 -17.26 20.82
N ARG A 109 -11.47 -18.06 20.86
CA ARG A 109 -12.50 -18.09 19.79
C ARG A 109 -13.16 -16.72 19.62
N SER A 110 -13.53 -16.06 20.72
CA SER A 110 -14.12 -14.72 20.67
C SER A 110 -13.16 -13.67 20.10
N ILE A 111 -11.86 -13.76 20.41
CA ILE A 111 -10.84 -12.86 19.83
C ILE A 111 -10.74 -13.06 18.31
N CYS A 112 -10.70 -14.32 17.84
CA CYS A 112 -10.69 -14.62 16.40
C CYS A 112 -11.96 -14.12 15.70
N GLN A 113 -13.12 -14.21 16.34
CA GLN A 113 -14.38 -13.67 15.81
C GLN A 113 -14.37 -12.15 15.74
N LEU A 114 -13.91 -11.46 16.79
CA LEU A 114 -13.75 -9.99 16.76
C LEU A 114 -12.79 -9.57 15.64
N GLU A 115 -11.67 -10.28 15.47
CA GLU A 115 -10.75 -10.03 14.36
C GLU A 115 -11.48 -10.19 13.02
N GLN A 116 -12.25 -11.26 12.82
CA GLN A 116 -13.03 -11.47 11.62
C GLN A 116 -14.02 -10.32 11.35
N TYR A 117 -14.75 -9.87 12.36
CA TYR A 117 -15.74 -8.81 12.23
C TYR A 117 -15.07 -7.47 11.93
N ALA A 118 -13.96 -7.14 12.61
CA ALA A 118 -13.19 -5.93 12.36
C ALA A 118 -12.66 -5.87 10.91
N HIS A 119 -12.38 -7.01 10.28
CA HIS A 119 -11.93 -7.08 8.89
C HIS A 119 -13.09 -7.10 7.86
N TYR A 120 -14.35 -6.97 8.28
CA TYR A 120 -15.48 -6.96 7.35
C TYR A 120 -15.41 -5.86 6.26
N PRO A 121 -15.13 -4.58 6.59
CA PRO A 121 -15.12 -3.50 5.59
C PRO A 121 -14.00 -3.68 4.56
N LEU A 122 -12.94 -4.40 4.94
CA LEU A 122 -11.82 -4.74 4.06
C LEU A 122 -12.21 -5.73 2.97
N GLY A 123 -13.01 -6.75 3.31
CA GLY A 123 -13.41 -7.83 2.38
C GLY A 123 -12.75 -9.19 2.65
N ARG A 124 -13.26 -10.24 2.00
CA ARG A 124 -12.78 -11.64 2.15
C ARG A 124 -11.62 -11.95 1.20
N SER A 125 -10.41 -11.61 1.63
CA SER A 125 -9.26 -12.51 1.58
C SER A 125 -8.09 -11.87 2.28
N LYS A 126 -7.19 -12.69 2.81
CA LYS A 126 -6.03 -12.31 3.62
C LYS A 126 -5.46 -10.98 3.19
N ILE A 127 -5.88 -9.98 3.95
CA ILE A 127 -6.04 -8.63 3.46
C ILE A 127 -4.68 -8.16 3.02
N LEU A 128 -4.61 -7.96 1.70
CA LEU A 128 -3.51 -7.53 0.85
C LEU A 128 -2.91 -8.63 -0.01
N ASN A 129 -2.83 -9.90 0.37
CA ASN A 129 -1.91 -10.81 -0.35
C ASN A 129 -2.32 -11.29 -1.74
N ASP A 130 -3.61 -11.27 -2.05
CA ASP A 130 -4.11 -11.99 -3.22
C ASP A 130 -3.79 -11.36 -4.58
N ARG A 131 -3.33 -10.10 -4.63
CA ARG A 131 -3.46 -9.32 -5.88
C ARG A 131 -2.31 -8.44 -6.31
N ALA A 132 -1.12 -8.77 -5.84
CA ALA A 132 0.09 -8.42 -6.60
C ALA A 132 0.24 -9.29 -7.87
N GLN A 133 -0.87 -9.67 -8.48
CA GLN A 133 -0.96 -10.50 -9.66
C GLN A 133 -1.84 -9.78 -10.68
N PRO A 134 -1.54 -9.87 -11.98
CA PRO A 134 -2.43 -9.39 -13.03
C PRO A 134 -3.82 -10.02 -12.89
N GLN A 135 -4.82 -9.34 -13.46
CA GLN A 135 -6.25 -9.69 -13.42
C GLN A 135 -6.62 -11.11 -13.90
N LYS A 136 -5.65 -11.96 -14.29
CA LYS A 136 -5.84 -13.35 -14.70
C LYS A 136 -6.11 -14.29 -13.52
N ASN A 137 -5.50 -14.06 -12.34
CA ASN A 137 -5.69 -14.90 -11.14
C ASN A 137 -6.56 -14.17 -10.11
N ARG A 138 -7.82 -13.88 -10.46
CA ARG A 138 -8.74 -13.19 -9.54
C ARG A 138 -9.15 -14.16 -8.44
N ASN A 139 -9.08 -13.72 -7.19
CA ASN A 139 -9.96 -14.26 -6.16
C ASN A 139 -11.42 -14.12 -6.64
N THR A 140 -12.10 -15.25 -6.74
CA THR A 140 -13.44 -15.41 -7.34
C THR A 140 -14.56 -15.39 -6.31
N ALA A 141 -14.25 -15.48 -5.01
CA ALA A 141 -15.27 -15.41 -3.97
C ALA A 141 -15.69 -13.96 -3.73
N ASN A 142 -16.79 -13.54 -4.37
CA ASN A 142 -17.66 -12.42 -3.93
C ASN A 142 -16.91 -11.28 -3.23
N LEU A 143 -15.93 -10.69 -3.93
CA LEU A 143 -15.16 -9.57 -3.42
C LEU A 143 -16.12 -8.45 -3.02
N ARG A 144 -15.94 -7.94 -1.81
CA ARG A 144 -16.79 -6.93 -1.18
C ARG A 144 -15.91 -5.93 -0.45
N GLY A 145 -16.49 -4.80 -0.07
CA GLY A 145 -15.81 -3.78 0.71
C GLY A 145 -14.68 -3.07 -0.03
N GLU A 146 -13.72 -2.55 0.73
CA GLU A 146 -12.64 -1.69 0.23
C GLU A 146 -11.67 -2.40 -0.73
N GLN A 147 -11.47 -3.71 -0.56
CA GLN A 147 -10.62 -4.50 -1.46
C GLN A 147 -11.12 -4.45 -2.91
N TYR A 148 -12.44 -4.37 -3.10
CA TYR A 148 -13.02 -4.26 -4.43
C TYR A 148 -12.69 -2.93 -5.12
N LEU A 149 -12.65 -1.83 -4.36
CA LEU A 149 -12.25 -0.51 -4.86
C LEU A 149 -10.77 -0.49 -5.22
N TRP A 150 -9.94 -1.09 -4.36
CA TRP A 150 -8.51 -1.17 -4.57
C TRP A 150 -8.16 -1.93 -5.86
N ASP A 151 -8.85 -3.03 -6.18
CA ASP A 151 -8.63 -3.76 -7.44
C ASP A 151 -8.85 -2.89 -8.67
N ILE A 152 -9.94 -2.11 -8.65
CA ILE A 152 -10.29 -1.24 -9.77
C ILE A 152 -9.28 -0.12 -9.88
N LEU A 153 -8.85 0.45 -8.75
CA LEU A 153 -7.84 1.50 -8.66
C LEU A 153 -6.47 1.03 -9.17
N HIS A 154 -6.07 -0.22 -8.87
CA HIS A 154 -4.76 -0.76 -9.23
C HIS A 154 -4.71 -1.29 -10.66
N ALA A 155 -5.87 -1.64 -11.24
CA ALA A 155 -5.97 -2.15 -12.60
C ALA A 155 -5.25 -1.33 -13.68
N PRO A 156 -5.32 0.02 -13.71
CA PRO A 156 -4.60 0.83 -14.69
C PRO A 156 -3.08 0.66 -14.64
N VAL A 157 -2.51 0.41 -13.45
CA VAL A 157 -1.06 0.20 -13.27
C VAL A 157 -0.61 -1.07 -13.99
N TRP A 158 -1.39 -2.15 -13.85
CA TRP A 158 -1.15 -3.41 -14.56
C TRP A 158 -1.43 -3.32 -16.06
N SER A 159 -2.48 -2.57 -16.46
CA SER A 159 -2.82 -2.38 -17.87
C SER A 159 -1.64 -1.81 -18.66
N THR A 160 -0.88 -0.87 -18.09
CA THR A 160 0.33 -0.33 -18.74
C THR A 160 1.34 -1.42 -19.07
N GLY A 161 1.65 -2.32 -18.12
CA GLY A 161 2.56 -3.44 -18.36
C GLY A 161 1.99 -4.51 -19.29
N LEU A 162 0.68 -4.79 -19.20
CA LEU A 162 -0.02 -5.76 -20.05
C LEU A 162 -0.10 -5.30 -21.51
N ASN A 163 -0.28 -3.99 -21.73
CA ASN A 163 -0.39 -3.39 -23.06
C ASN A 163 0.98 -3.21 -23.72
N LEU A 164 2.07 -3.17 -22.95
CA LEU A 164 3.43 -2.90 -23.44
C LEU A 164 3.81 -3.79 -24.62
N ALA A 165 3.63 -5.11 -24.51
CA ALA A 165 3.98 -6.04 -25.58
C ALA A 165 3.21 -5.78 -26.89
N GLY A 166 1.93 -5.44 -26.79
CA GLY A 166 1.10 -5.09 -27.95
C GLY A 166 1.47 -3.74 -28.55
N GLN A 167 1.76 -2.75 -27.72
CA GLN A 167 2.14 -1.41 -28.17
C GLN A 167 3.53 -1.38 -28.81
N LEU A 168 4.49 -2.16 -28.30
CA LEU A 168 5.78 -2.36 -28.95
C LEU A 168 5.59 -2.86 -30.39
N ALA A 169 4.81 -3.94 -30.57
CA ALA A 169 4.55 -4.51 -31.89
C ALA A 169 3.81 -3.53 -32.82
N ALA A 170 2.79 -2.82 -32.32
CA ALA A 170 2.01 -1.86 -33.09
C ALA A 170 2.84 -0.65 -33.56
N GLN A 171 3.92 -0.33 -32.84
CA GLN A 171 4.78 0.83 -33.09
C GLN A 171 6.16 0.42 -33.64
N GLY A 172 6.23 -0.71 -34.35
CA GLY A 172 7.42 -1.10 -35.11
C GLY A 172 8.55 -1.75 -34.32
N PHE A 173 8.38 -2.03 -33.01
CA PHE A 173 9.39 -2.74 -32.23
C PHE A 173 9.21 -4.26 -32.34
N ILE A 174 10.30 -4.94 -32.67
CA ILE A 174 10.36 -6.40 -32.79
C ILE A 174 11.45 -6.98 -31.88
N TYR A 175 11.27 -8.26 -31.53
CA TYR A 175 12.27 -9.04 -30.80
C TYR A 175 13.08 -9.89 -31.79
N ILE A 176 14.40 -9.74 -31.77
CA ILE A 176 15.34 -10.58 -32.50
C ILE A 176 15.67 -11.78 -31.62
N CYS A 177 15.32 -12.97 -32.09
CA CYS A 177 15.49 -14.21 -31.35
C CYS A 177 16.98 -14.58 -31.24
N HIS A 178 17.38 -15.04 -30.07
CA HIS A 178 18.69 -15.64 -29.88
C HIS A 178 18.79 -16.94 -30.69
N PRO A 179 19.81 -17.11 -31.55
CA PRO A 179 19.96 -18.31 -32.36
C PRO A 179 20.41 -19.52 -31.51
N GLU A 180 20.13 -20.73 -31.98
CA GLU A 180 20.53 -21.96 -31.28
C GLU A 180 22.03 -22.21 -31.38
N GLY A 181 22.63 -22.75 -30.31
CA GLY A 181 24.02 -23.23 -30.31
C GLY A 181 25.10 -22.16 -30.35
N ILE A 182 24.78 -20.87 -30.12
CA ILE A 182 25.79 -19.83 -30.04
C ILE A 182 26.40 -19.73 -28.63
N ASP A 183 27.71 -19.50 -28.58
CA ASP A 183 28.45 -19.26 -27.33
C ASP A 183 28.47 -17.76 -26.94
N LEU A 184 29.11 -17.45 -25.81
CA LEU A 184 29.18 -16.10 -25.27
C LEU A 184 29.94 -15.12 -26.19
N ASP A 185 30.97 -15.60 -26.91
CA ASP A 185 31.80 -14.74 -27.75
C ASP A 185 31.11 -14.44 -29.08
N GLN A 186 30.41 -15.43 -29.65
CA GLN A 186 29.50 -15.24 -30.77
C GLN A 186 28.34 -14.30 -30.40
N TYR A 187 27.75 -14.45 -29.22
CA TYR A 187 26.71 -13.54 -28.72
C TYR A 187 27.20 -12.09 -28.63
N LYS A 188 28.39 -11.86 -28.07
CA LYS A 188 29.01 -10.52 -28.02
C LYS A 188 29.26 -9.97 -29.42
N LYS A 189 29.76 -10.80 -30.33
CA LYS A 189 30.03 -10.41 -31.72
C LYS A 189 28.75 -10.03 -32.46
N ILE A 190 27.68 -10.83 -32.34
CA ILE A 190 26.37 -10.51 -32.94
C ILE A 190 25.83 -9.21 -32.33
N THR A 191 25.94 -9.04 -31.01
CA THR A 191 25.52 -7.81 -30.33
C THR A 191 26.24 -6.59 -30.90
N ASP A 192 27.56 -6.67 -31.05
CA ASP A 192 28.40 -5.60 -31.61
C ASP A 192 28.03 -5.28 -33.07
N GLU A 193 27.83 -6.31 -33.90
CA GLU A 193 27.39 -6.15 -35.29
C GLU A 193 26.00 -5.49 -35.37
N LEU A 194 25.05 -5.90 -34.52
CA LEU A 194 23.72 -5.30 -34.45
C LEU A 194 23.76 -3.84 -33.99
N GLN A 195 24.52 -3.52 -32.95
CA GLN A 195 24.64 -2.15 -32.42
C GLN A 195 25.29 -1.17 -33.42
N HIS A 196 26.21 -1.66 -34.24
CA HIS A 196 26.88 -0.87 -35.28
C HIS A 196 26.14 -0.84 -36.62
N GLY A 197 24.95 -1.44 -36.72
CA GLY A 197 24.20 -1.50 -37.98
C GLY A 197 24.84 -2.37 -39.07
N LEU A 198 25.70 -3.32 -38.68
CA LEU A 198 26.41 -4.24 -39.57
C LEU A 198 25.56 -5.48 -39.87
N PHE A 199 24.36 -5.26 -40.39
CA PHE A 199 23.42 -6.31 -40.75
C PHE A 199 22.56 -5.91 -41.96
N GLU A 200 21.94 -6.91 -42.59
CA GLU A 200 20.92 -6.74 -43.60
C GLU A 200 19.59 -7.31 -43.09
N ARG A 201 18.49 -6.61 -43.35
CA ARG A 201 17.14 -7.12 -43.10
C ARG A 201 16.53 -7.63 -44.39
N ILE A 202 16.15 -8.90 -44.40
CA ILE A 202 15.37 -9.51 -45.47
C ILE A 202 13.95 -9.84 -44.97
N ILE A 203 13.00 -9.90 -45.89
CA ILE A 203 11.62 -10.30 -45.63
C ILE A 203 11.44 -11.71 -46.20
N ASP A 204 11.05 -12.66 -45.37
CA ASP A 204 10.74 -14.04 -45.75
C ASP A 204 9.30 -14.36 -45.33
N GLY A 205 8.39 -14.28 -46.30
CA GLY A 205 6.94 -14.30 -46.04
C GLY A 205 6.52 -13.11 -45.15
N ASP A 206 5.82 -13.41 -44.05
CA ASP A 206 5.37 -12.41 -43.07
C ASP A 206 6.40 -12.13 -41.95
N GLN A 207 7.62 -12.67 -42.06
CA GLN A 207 8.66 -12.52 -41.03
C GLN A 207 9.88 -11.75 -41.51
N TYR A 208 10.44 -10.93 -40.62
CA TYR A 208 11.74 -10.32 -40.84
C TYR A 208 12.84 -11.30 -40.42
N ILE A 209 13.89 -11.42 -41.23
CA ILE A 209 15.12 -12.12 -40.88
C ILE A 209 16.27 -11.12 -40.93
N ILE A 210 17.10 -11.11 -39.89
CA ILE A 210 18.29 -10.26 -39.79
C ILE A 210 19.51 -11.11 -40.10
N ILE A 211 20.28 -10.72 -41.10
CA ILE A 211 21.54 -11.37 -41.48
C ILE A 211 22.68 -10.47 -41.03
N THR A 212 23.45 -10.93 -40.05
CA THR A 212 24.60 -10.17 -39.56
C THR A 212 25.78 -10.23 -40.54
N LYS A 213 26.74 -9.31 -40.44
CA LYS A 213 27.97 -9.33 -41.27
C LYS A 213 28.75 -10.65 -41.16
N SER A 214 28.69 -11.29 -39.99
CA SER A 214 29.27 -12.62 -39.76
C SER A 214 28.47 -13.79 -40.36
N GLY A 215 27.32 -13.52 -41.00
CA GLY A 215 26.50 -14.49 -41.69
C GLY A 215 25.47 -15.21 -40.83
N HIS A 216 25.25 -14.77 -39.58
CA HIS A 216 24.22 -15.37 -38.73
C HIS A 216 22.83 -14.91 -39.18
N LYS A 217 21.93 -15.87 -39.40
CA LYS A 217 20.52 -15.62 -39.72
C LYS A 217 19.70 -15.62 -38.43
N LEU A 218 19.20 -14.47 -38.04
CA LEU A 218 18.44 -14.26 -36.82
C LEU A 218 16.96 -14.10 -37.16
N ARG A 219 16.12 -14.96 -36.60
CA ARG A 219 14.66 -14.85 -36.74
C ARG A 219 14.12 -13.74 -35.84
N THR A 220 12.99 -13.18 -36.21
CA THR A 220 12.32 -12.14 -35.42
C THR A 220 10.95 -12.62 -34.96
N ASN A 221 10.44 -12.04 -33.88
CA ASN A 221 9.09 -12.29 -33.39
C ASN A 221 8.51 -11.03 -32.74
N THR A 222 7.21 -11.02 -32.52
CA THR A 222 6.53 -9.96 -31.76
C THR A 222 6.65 -10.23 -30.26
N PHE A 223 6.67 -9.16 -29.46
CA PHE A 223 6.70 -9.28 -28.00
C PHE A 223 5.47 -10.01 -27.43
N SER A 224 4.31 -9.91 -28.09
CA SER A 224 3.07 -10.57 -27.67
C SER A 224 3.09 -12.09 -27.83
N ALA A 225 3.98 -12.63 -28.67
CA ALA A 225 4.13 -14.07 -28.89
C ALA A 225 5.20 -14.73 -28.00
N LEU A 226 5.91 -13.95 -27.18
CA LEU A 226 7.01 -14.46 -26.35
C LEU A 226 6.47 -15.11 -25.05
N ALA A 227 6.97 -16.30 -24.75
CA ALA A 227 6.84 -16.89 -23.42
C ALA A 227 8.15 -16.69 -22.65
N ILE A 228 8.08 -16.01 -21.50
CA ILE A 228 9.25 -15.62 -20.72
C ILE A 228 9.33 -16.50 -19.46
N SER A 229 10.48 -17.14 -19.25
CA SER A 229 10.78 -17.98 -18.08
C SER A 229 12.09 -17.53 -17.42
N LEU A 230 12.34 -18.03 -16.22
CA LEU A 230 13.47 -17.64 -15.38
C LEU A 230 14.29 -18.88 -15.02
N ASP A 231 15.60 -18.75 -15.05
CA ASP A 231 16.57 -19.80 -14.74
C ASP A 231 17.60 -19.24 -13.77
N ALA A 232 17.23 -19.25 -12.49
CA ALA A 232 18.06 -18.73 -11.41
C ALA A 232 19.36 -19.52 -11.20
N GLU A 233 19.37 -20.78 -11.60
CA GLU A 233 20.54 -21.65 -11.48
C GLU A 233 21.47 -21.59 -12.70
N HIS A 234 21.11 -20.81 -13.73
CA HIS A 234 21.89 -20.67 -14.97
C HIS A 234 22.21 -22.01 -15.64
N ARG A 235 21.28 -22.98 -15.58
CA ARG A 235 21.43 -24.30 -16.21
C ARG A 235 21.26 -24.24 -17.73
N LEU A 236 20.48 -23.30 -18.23
CA LEU A 236 20.06 -23.16 -19.62
C LEU A 236 20.53 -21.84 -20.26
N THR A 237 21.01 -20.88 -19.46
CA THR A 237 21.58 -19.61 -19.96
C THR A 237 22.83 -19.20 -19.18
N THR A 238 23.86 -18.77 -19.91
CA THR A 238 25.08 -18.18 -19.33
C THR A 238 24.93 -16.68 -19.06
N GLN A 239 23.79 -16.08 -19.45
CA GLN A 239 23.54 -14.66 -19.20
C GLN A 239 23.16 -14.42 -17.74
N ARG A 240 23.83 -13.45 -17.10
CA ARG A 240 23.61 -13.07 -15.68
C ARG A 240 22.18 -12.63 -15.34
N ASN A 241 21.38 -12.29 -16.33
CA ASN A 241 19.98 -11.90 -16.12
C ASN A 241 19.09 -13.12 -15.77
N GLY A 242 19.49 -14.34 -16.17
CA GLY A 242 18.72 -15.57 -15.90
C GLY A 242 17.37 -15.63 -16.65
N PHE A 243 17.15 -14.79 -17.66
CA PHE A 243 15.92 -14.81 -18.47
C PHE A 243 16.07 -15.79 -19.62
N LEU A 244 14.99 -16.51 -19.86
CA LEU A 244 14.82 -17.42 -20.99
C LEU A 244 13.56 -17.01 -21.77
N VAL A 245 13.69 -16.95 -23.09
CA VAL A 245 12.61 -16.58 -24.00
C VAL A 245 12.32 -17.76 -24.91
N ASN A 246 11.08 -18.24 -24.88
CA ASN A 246 10.58 -19.21 -25.83
C ASN A 246 9.84 -18.48 -26.95
N SER A 247 10.35 -18.64 -28.17
CA SER A 247 9.70 -18.21 -29.40
C SER A 247 9.47 -19.45 -30.26
N ASN A 248 8.20 -19.80 -30.48
CA ASN A 248 7.79 -20.92 -31.34
C ASN A 248 8.27 -22.32 -30.88
N GLY A 249 8.34 -22.56 -29.58
CA GLY A 249 8.61 -23.88 -29.00
C GLY A 249 10.07 -24.15 -28.63
N SER A 250 11.01 -23.30 -29.05
CA SER A 250 12.42 -23.38 -28.64
C SER A 250 12.73 -22.32 -27.59
N THR A 251 13.27 -22.75 -26.44
CA THR A 251 13.64 -21.86 -25.32
C THR A 251 15.10 -21.48 -25.46
N ALA A 252 15.38 -20.17 -25.53
CA ALA A 252 16.74 -19.64 -25.70
C ALA A 252 17.02 -18.50 -24.70
N PRO A 253 18.30 -18.11 -24.51
CA PRO A 253 18.66 -16.90 -23.78
C PRO A 253 18.07 -15.63 -24.39
N VAL A 254 18.20 -14.50 -23.69
CA VAL A 254 17.69 -13.21 -24.19
C VAL A 254 18.44 -12.79 -25.46
N GLY A 255 17.67 -12.49 -26.51
CA GLY A 255 18.11 -11.90 -27.77
C GLY A 255 18.12 -10.37 -27.69
N TRP A 256 17.67 -9.69 -28.75
CA TRP A 256 17.78 -8.24 -28.88
C TRP A 256 16.43 -7.60 -29.25
N THR A 257 16.31 -6.29 -29.07
CA THR A 257 15.15 -5.51 -29.51
C THR A 257 15.56 -4.56 -30.62
N MET A 258 14.76 -4.46 -31.67
CA MET A 258 14.99 -3.52 -32.76
C MET A 258 13.70 -2.78 -33.11
N HIS A 259 13.83 -1.49 -33.37
CA HIS A 259 12.79 -0.69 -33.98
C HIS A 259 12.95 -0.72 -35.50
N ILE A 260 11.88 -1.11 -36.19
CA ILE A 260 11.75 -1.12 -37.65
C ILE A 260 11.19 0.24 -38.08
N GLY A 261 11.98 0.98 -38.85
CA GLY A 261 11.56 2.26 -39.41
C GLY A 261 12.37 2.64 -40.64
N GLU A 262 12.45 3.94 -40.94
CA GLU A 262 13.33 4.45 -42.00
C GLU A 262 14.82 4.14 -41.71
N LYS A 263 15.18 4.13 -40.43
CA LYS A 263 16.47 3.66 -39.94
C LYS A 263 16.25 2.60 -38.86
N ASP A 264 16.63 1.37 -39.20
CA ASP A 264 16.60 0.27 -38.23
C ASP A 264 17.54 0.58 -37.07
N THR A 265 16.99 0.55 -35.85
CA THR A 265 17.71 0.95 -34.64
C THR A 265 17.60 -0.16 -33.61
N VAL A 266 18.75 -0.70 -33.19
CA VAL A 266 18.84 -1.74 -32.16
C VAL A 266 18.95 -1.08 -30.79
N LEU A 267 18.15 -1.53 -29.83
CA LEU A 267 18.19 -1.03 -28.46
C LEU A 267 19.33 -1.67 -27.67
N ASP A 268 19.80 -0.98 -26.63
CA ASP A 268 20.73 -1.56 -25.68
C ASP A 268 20.20 -2.83 -25.04
N GLN A 269 21.12 -3.77 -24.77
CA GLN A 269 20.76 -5.07 -24.21
C GLN A 269 20.06 -4.95 -22.85
N GLN A 270 20.46 -3.99 -22.03
CA GLN A 270 19.82 -3.73 -20.75
C GLN A 270 18.35 -3.31 -20.93
N CYS A 271 18.04 -2.49 -21.94
CA CYS A 271 16.68 -2.09 -22.25
C CYS A 271 15.82 -3.29 -22.67
N THR A 272 16.38 -4.20 -23.49
CA THR A 272 15.71 -5.46 -23.87
C THR A 272 15.36 -6.31 -22.65
N VAL A 273 16.30 -6.47 -21.71
CA VAL A 273 16.05 -7.21 -20.46
C VAL A 273 14.98 -6.53 -19.61
N ASP A 274 14.98 -5.20 -19.52
CA ASP A 274 14.00 -4.45 -18.75
C ASP A 274 12.58 -4.54 -19.37
N LEU A 275 12.48 -4.52 -20.71
CA LEU A 275 11.23 -4.81 -21.46
C LEU A 275 10.67 -6.18 -21.10
N LEU A 276 11.50 -7.22 -21.18
CA LEU A 276 11.08 -8.58 -20.85
C LEU A 276 10.73 -8.73 -19.37
N ARG A 277 11.43 -8.04 -18.46
CA ARG A 277 11.11 -8.03 -17.03
C ARG A 277 9.73 -7.45 -16.77
N VAL A 278 9.42 -6.27 -17.32
CA VAL A 278 8.10 -5.65 -17.16
C VAL A 278 7.01 -6.54 -17.74
N ILE A 279 7.22 -7.09 -18.94
CA ILE A 279 6.27 -8.01 -19.57
C ILE A 279 6.07 -9.26 -18.69
N ARG A 280 7.15 -9.86 -18.17
CA ARG A 280 7.07 -11.06 -17.32
C ARG A 280 6.35 -10.81 -16.01
N ILE A 281 6.60 -9.66 -15.36
CA ILE A 281 5.88 -9.24 -14.16
C ILE A 281 4.40 -9.05 -14.49
N ALA A 282 4.08 -8.32 -15.57
CA ALA A 282 2.71 -8.09 -16.02
C ALA A 282 1.96 -9.36 -16.43
N GLN A 283 2.65 -10.41 -16.88
CA GLN A 283 2.06 -11.72 -17.16
C GLN A 283 1.64 -12.47 -15.89
N GLY A 284 2.22 -12.14 -14.72
CA GLY A 284 1.80 -12.64 -13.41
C GLY A 284 2.43 -13.95 -12.98
N GLY A 285 1.94 -14.50 -11.86
CA GLY A 285 2.47 -15.76 -11.35
C GLY A 285 3.78 -15.63 -10.56
N SER A 286 4.20 -14.44 -10.16
CA SER A 286 5.44 -14.22 -9.39
C SER A 286 5.45 -14.94 -8.04
N HIS A 287 4.29 -15.10 -7.41
CA HIS A 287 4.11 -15.88 -6.18
C HIS A 287 4.48 -17.37 -6.33
N LYS A 288 4.46 -17.91 -7.56
CA LYS A 288 4.86 -19.29 -7.87
C LYS A 288 6.36 -19.44 -8.06
N LEU A 289 7.09 -18.33 -8.08
CA LEU A 289 8.53 -18.33 -8.26
C LEU A 289 9.21 -18.62 -6.93
N SER A 290 10.30 -19.36 -6.99
CA SER A 290 11.27 -19.42 -5.89
C SER A 290 11.79 -18.02 -5.57
N ARG A 291 12.36 -17.86 -4.37
CA ARG A 291 12.98 -16.59 -3.96
C ARG A 291 14.02 -16.16 -4.98
N GLU A 292 14.85 -17.08 -5.43
CA GLU A 292 15.96 -16.88 -6.35
C GLU A 292 15.47 -16.43 -7.75
N GLU A 293 14.42 -17.08 -8.28
CA GLU A 293 13.78 -16.65 -9.53
C GLU A 293 13.16 -15.26 -9.39
N PHE A 294 12.47 -14.98 -8.29
CA PHE A 294 11.90 -13.66 -8.05
C PHE A 294 12.98 -12.57 -8.00
N HIS A 295 14.18 -12.86 -7.47
CA HIS A 295 15.31 -11.92 -7.46
C HIS A 295 15.77 -11.52 -8.86
N LEU A 296 15.60 -12.37 -9.88
CA LEU A 296 15.90 -12.03 -11.27
C LEU A 296 14.95 -10.99 -11.85
N LEU A 297 13.71 -10.96 -11.37
CA LEU A 297 12.72 -9.95 -11.71
C LEU A 297 13.00 -8.60 -11.01
N LEU A 298 13.99 -8.50 -10.13
CA LEU A 298 14.36 -7.26 -9.45
C LEU A 298 15.47 -6.51 -10.20
N VAL A 299 15.30 -5.20 -10.33
CA VAL A 299 16.34 -4.26 -10.80
C VAL A 299 17.55 -4.34 -9.88
N GLN A 300 18.77 -4.28 -10.43
CA GLN A 300 20.01 -4.54 -9.71
C GLN A 300 20.17 -3.73 -8.42
N ASP A 301 19.77 -2.45 -8.41
CA ASP A 301 19.86 -1.56 -7.23
C ASP A 301 18.85 -1.91 -6.12
N ASN A 302 17.83 -2.74 -6.39
CA ASN A 302 16.81 -3.15 -5.43
C ASN A 302 17.07 -4.53 -4.82
N ARG A 303 18.15 -5.22 -5.25
CA ARG A 303 18.47 -6.60 -4.81
C ARG A 303 18.89 -6.71 -3.34
N GLY A 304 19.21 -5.58 -2.68
CA GLY A 304 19.57 -5.53 -1.26
C GLY A 304 18.39 -5.37 -0.29
N VAL A 305 17.21 -4.98 -0.78
CA VAL A 305 16.02 -4.73 0.06
C VAL A 305 15.05 -5.90 -0.13
N THR A 306 15.34 -7.02 0.53
CA THR A 306 14.64 -8.30 0.33
C THR A 306 13.59 -8.56 1.40
N GLY A 307 12.74 -7.56 1.66
CA GLY A 307 11.61 -7.69 2.58
C GLY A 307 10.37 -8.26 1.90
N GLU A 308 9.86 -7.61 0.84
CA GLU A 308 8.49 -7.86 0.42
C GLU A 308 8.30 -7.75 -1.10
N ILE A 309 7.81 -8.82 -1.72
CA ILE A 309 7.63 -9.04 -3.17
C ILE A 309 6.89 -7.88 -3.88
N ARG A 310 5.96 -7.24 -3.18
CA ARG A 310 4.89 -6.40 -3.75
C ARG A 310 5.29 -4.96 -3.97
N HIS A 311 5.98 -4.40 -2.98
CA HIS A 311 6.62 -3.10 -3.11
C HIS A 311 7.58 -3.14 -4.29
N THR A 312 8.27 -4.27 -4.48
CA THR A 312 9.23 -4.43 -5.56
C THR A 312 8.56 -4.63 -6.91
N GLU A 313 7.43 -5.34 -7.01
CA GLU A 313 6.67 -5.47 -8.28
C GLU A 313 6.10 -4.15 -8.78
N ASN A 314 5.41 -3.38 -7.94
CA ASN A 314 4.92 -2.06 -8.32
C ASN A 314 6.09 -1.11 -8.67
N ARG A 315 7.20 -1.17 -7.91
CA ARG A 315 8.43 -0.43 -8.21
C ARG A 315 9.07 -0.91 -9.52
N ASN A 316 9.01 -2.18 -9.86
CA ASN A 316 9.52 -2.68 -11.14
C ASN A 316 8.59 -2.27 -12.30
N LEU A 317 7.28 -2.15 -12.09
CA LEU A 317 6.38 -1.56 -13.10
C LEU A 317 6.66 -0.07 -13.31
N THR A 318 7.21 0.65 -12.33
CA THR A 318 7.70 2.03 -12.55
C THR A 318 8.89 2.13 -13.50
N LEU A 319 9.57 1.02 -13.84
CA LEU A 319 10.59 1.00 -14.91
C LEU A 319 10.04 1.39 -16.27
N VAL A 320 8.74 1.17 -16.50
CA VAL A 320 8.07 1.55 -17.75
C VAL A 320 8.38 3.00 -18.12
N ASP A 321 8.46 3.86 -17.12
CA ASP A 321 8.73 5.28 -17.34
C ASP A 321 10.11 5.56 -17.97
N MET A 322 11.16 4.93 -17.42
CA MET A 322 12.51 5.04 -17.97
C MET A 322 12.60 4.37 -19.34
N MET A 323 11.87 3.27 -19.54
CA MET A 323 11.88 2.54 -20.81
C MET A 323 11.24 3.33 -21.93
N ILE A 324 10.14 4.05 -21.67
CA ILE A 324 9.49 4.88 -22.68
C ILE A 324 10.43 5.97 -23.19
N GLU A 325 11.22 6.57 -22.30
CA GLU A 325 12.21 7.55 -22.72
C GLU A 325 13.22 6.97 -23.71
N VAL A 326 13.71 5.74 -23.46
CA VAL A 326 14.59 5.05 -24.39
C VAL A 326 13.85 4.72 -25.70
N LEU A 327 12.63 4.20 -25.63
CA LEU A 327 11.84 3.84 -26.81
C LEU A 327 11.51 5.07 -27.69
N GLU A 328 11.25 6.22 -27.07
CA GLU A 328 11.03 7.49 -27.78
C GLU A 328 12.29 7.95 -28.51
N CYS A 329 13.43 7.94 -27.84
CA CYS A 329 14.71 8.33 -28.44
C CYS A 329 15.09 7.44 -29.63
N HIS A 330 14.79 6.14 -29.57
CA HIS A 330 15.22 5.18 -30.58
C HIS A 330 14.17 4.85 -31.66
N GLY A 331 12.89 5.21 -31.46
CA GLY A 331 11.84 4.86 -32.40
C GLY A 331 10.59 5.74 -32.37
N GLN A 332 10.65 6.94 -31.75
CA GLN A 332 9.49 7.84 -31.62
C GLN A 332 8.26 7.17 -31.00
N PHE A 333 8.49 6.19 -30.11
CA PHE A 333 7.43 5.46 -29.46
C PHE A 333 6.46 6.39 -28.72
N ASN A 334 5.19 6.38 -29.09
CA ASN A 334 4.17 7.10 -28.37
C ASN A 334 3.72 6.28 -27.15
N GLY A 335 4.03 6.77 -25.94
CA GLY A 335 3.60 6.14 -24.69
C GLY A 335 2.12 6.28 -24.35
N ALA A 336 1.40 7.26 -24.91
CA ALA A 336 0.01 7.56 -24.54
C ALA A 336 -0.96 6.35 -24.65
N PRO A 337 -0.88 5.48 -25.67
CA PRO A 337 -1.73 4.29 -25.80
C PRO A 337 -1.51 3.21 -24.73
N LEU A 338 -0.43 3.26 -23.93
CA LEU A 338 -0.16 2.27 -22.89
C LEU A 338 -1.22 2.30 -21.77
N LEU A 339 -1.60 3.49 -21.32
CA LEU A 339 -2.73 3.66 -20.39
C LEU A 339 -4.07 3.45 -21.12
N GLY A 340 -4.18 3.92 -22.37
CA GLY A 340 -5.41 3.87 -23.16
C GLY A 340 -6.61 4.41 -22.36
N ASN A 341 -7.72 3.68 -22.36
CA ASN A 341 -8.92 4.03 -21.61
C ASN A 341 -8.92 3.51 -20.15
N ALA A 342 -7.80 3.00 -19.62
CA ALA A 342 -7.79 2.29 -18.34
C ALA A 342 -8.22 3.16 -17.15
N ILE A 343 -7.84 4.45 -17.13
CA ILE A 343 -8.25 5.39 -16.06
C ILE A 343 -9.75 5.69 -16.15
N THR A 344 -10.26 5.97 -17.35
CA THR A 344 -11.69 6.19 -17.58
C THR A 344 -12.51 4.96 -17.22
N LEU A 345 -12.05 3.76 -17.61
CA LEU A 345 -12.69 2.50 -17.25
C LEU A 345 -12.65 2.22 -15.74
N SER A 346 -11.54 2.57 -15.07
CA SER A 346 -11.43 2.49 -13.60
C SER A 346 -12.49 3.38 -12.95
N TYR A 347 -12.57 4.64 -13.37
CA TYR A 347 -13.57 5.59 -12.86
C TYR A 347 -15.00 5.08 -13.08
N GLN A 348 -15.34 4.67 -14.31
CA GLN A 348 -16.66 4.13 -14.63
C GLN A 348 -17.01 2.90 -13.79
N ARG A 349 -16.04 1.99 -13.56
CA ARG A 349 -16.24 0.79 -12.73
C ARG A 349 -16.47 1.15 -11.27
N ILE A 350 -15.73 2.11 -10.70
CA ILE A 350 -15.97 2.56 -9.33
C ILE A 350 -17.34 3.23 -9.21
N GLN A 351 -17.69 4.12 -10.15
CA GLN A 351 -19.00 4.78 -10.19
C GLN A 351 -20.16 3.80 -10.31
N GLN A 352 -20.04 2.78 -11.17
CA GLN A 352 -21.03 1.72 -11.28
C GLN A 352 -21.20 0.96 -9.95
N ARG A 353 -20.12 0.77 -9.21
CA ARG A 353 -20.12 -0.04 -7.98
C ARG A 353 -20.65 0.69 -6.77
N ILE A 354 -20.41 1.99 -6.70
CA ILE A 354 -21.07 2.87 -5.75
C ILE A 354 -22.60 2.77 -5.89
N LYS A 355 -23.12 2.58 -7.11
CA LYS A 355 -24.55 2.38 -7.35
C LYS A 355 -25.04 0.97 -7.01
N ASP A 356 -24.26 -0.04 -7.35
CA ASP A 356 -24.71 -1.45 -7.29
C ASP A 356 -24.47 -2.14 -5.94
N THR A 357 -23.65 -1.57 -5.06
CA THR A 357 -23.15 -2.25 -3.85
C THR A 357 -22.96 -1.31 -2.67
N ASP A 358 -22.77 -1.88 -1.48
CA ASP A 358 -22.47 -1.14 -0.26
C ASP A 358 -20.95 -0.85 -0.07
N VAL A 359 -20.32 -0.41 -1.15
CA VAL A 359 -18.89 -0.16 -1.16
C VAL A 359 -18.53 1.18 -0.51
N THR A 360 -19.45 2.15 -0.58
CA THR A 360 -19.29 3.47 0.05
C THR A 360 -19.28 3.35 1.58
N GLU A 361 -20.22 2.63 2.21
CA GLU A 361 -20.18 2.44 3.67
C GLU A 361 -18.93 1.70 4.10
N SER A 362 -18.50 0.70 3.31
CA SER A 362 -17.28 -0.05 3.59
C SER A 362 -16.04 0.85 3.58
N PHE A 363 -15.95 1.76 2.60
CA PHE A 363 -14.89 2.76 2.53
C PHE A 363 -14.91 3.74 3.72
N LEU A 364 -16.07 4.30 4.05
CA LEU A 364 -16.16 5.25 5.17
C LEU A 364 -15.92 4.57 6.53
N THR A 365 -16.45 3.36 6.72
CA THR A 365 -16.20 2.53 7.90
C THR A 365 -14.71 2.21 8.01
N GLY A 366 -14.07 1.82 6.91
CA GLY A 366 -12.63 1.56 6.90
C GLY A 366 -11.81 2.80 7.23
N ALA A 367 -12.19 3.98 6.73
CA ALA A 367 -11.54 5.24 7.08
C ALA A 367 -11.61 5.52 8.60
N LEU A 368 -12.74 5.26 9.24
CA LEU A 368 -12.88 5.37 10.70
C LEU A 368 -12.04 4.32 11.43
N GLN A 369 -12.02 3.07 10.99
CA GLN A 369 -11.18 2.05 11.62
C GLN A 369 -9.69 2.39 11.54
N THR A 370 -9.24 2.99 10.43
CA THR A 370 -7.85 3.48 10.29
C THR A 370 -7.52 4.52 11.35
N GLU A 371 -8.47 5.36 11.76
CA GLU A 371 -8.34 6.30 12.87
C GLU A 371 -8.35 5.58 14.24
N MET A 372 -9.27 4.62 14.43
CA MET A 372 -9.44 3.87 15.68
C MET A 372 -8.21 3.05 16.09
N VAL A 373 -7.44 2.53 15.13
CA VAL A 373 -6.26 1.70 15.41
C VAL A 373 -4.99 2.50 15.71
N GLN A 374 -4.99 3.82 15.54
CA GLN A 374 -3.77 4.63 15.77
C GLN A 374 -3.20 4.53 17.20
N PRO A 375 -4.00 4.38 18.28
CA PRO A 375 -3.46 4.11 19.63
C PRO A 375 -2.60 2.83 19.69
N LEU A 376 -2.95 1.79 18.92
CA LEU A 376 -2.14 0.57 18.83
C LEU A 376 -0.78 0.83 18.16
N LYS A 377 -0.72 1.79 17.22
CA LYS A 377 0.53 2.19 16.59
C LYS A 377 1.37 3.04 17.52
N GLN A 378 0.75 4.00 18.23
CA GLN A 378 1.41 4.91 19.16
C GLN A 378 2.13 4.15 20.29
N THR A 379 1.51 3.07 20.78
CA THR A 379 2.01 2.24 21.88
C THR A 379 2.94 1.10 21.46
N LEU A 380 3.17 0.92 20.15
CA LEU A 380 4.01 -0.15 19.61
C LEU A 380 5.46 -0.12 20.12
N PRO A 381 6.14 1.03 20.32
CA PRO A 381 7.50 1.06 20.87
C PRO A 381 7.62 0.47 22.28
N GLN A 382 6.55 0.51 23.07
CA GLN A 382 6.48 -0.05 24.42
C GLN A 382 5.85 -1.45 24.44
N SER A 383 5.50 -2.00 23.28
CA SER A 383 4.71 -3.23 23.13
C SER A 383 5.59 -4.48 23.03
N THR A 384 5.03 -5.63 23.37
CA THR A 384 5.63 -6.96 23.07
C THR A 384 5.16 -7.50 21.72
N ARG A 385 4.24 -6.80 21.05
CA ARG A 385 3.76 -7.14 19.71
C ARG A 385 4.90 -7.01 18.69
N PRO A 386 4.88 -7.83 17.62
CA PRO A 386 5.87 -7.75 16.55
C PRO A 386 5.98 -6.34 15.97
N ALA A 387 7.22 -5.93 15.67
CA ALA A 387 7.46 -4.65 15.04
C ALA A 387 6.77 -4.59 13.67
N MET A 388 6.12 -3.47 13.39
CA MET A 388 5.48 -3.24 12.11
C MET A 388 6.55 -3.07 11.01
N PRO A 389 6.34 -3.68 9.83
CA PRO A 389 7.14 -3.40 8.62
C PRO A 389 7.27 -1.90 8.36
N TYR A 390 8.40 -1.47 7.79
CA TYR A 390 8.70 -0.03 7.67
C TYR A 390 7.72 0.67 6.72
N GLU A 391 7.21 -0.07 5.74
CA GLU A 391 6.31 0.32 4.66
C GLU A 391 4.94 0.75 5.21
N PHE A 392 4.51 0.14 6.31
CA PHE A 392 3.21 0.41 6.91
C PHE A 392 3.25 1.55 7.92
N ARG A 393 4.33 2.33 8.02
CA ARG A 393 4.50 3.35 9.07
C ARG A 393 3.94 4.74 8.74
N ASN A 394 3.26 4.90 7.60
CA ASN A 394 2.61 6.16 7.19
C ASN A 394 1.86 6.84 8.35
N THR A 395 2.05 8.14 8.53
CA THR A 395 1.39 8.93 9.58
C THR A 395 -0.12 8.96 9.37
N PHE A 396 -0.90 9.16 10.44
CA PHE A 396 -2.35 9.24 10.31
C PHE A 396 -2.77 10.37 9.34
N ASP A 397 -2.12 11.54 9.39
CA ASP A 397 -2.35 12.64 8.44
C ASP A 397 -2.21 12.20 6.98
N THR A 398 -1.18 11.39 6.67
CA THR A 398 -0.96 10.86 5.33
C THR A 398 -2.10 9.91 4.91
N LEU A 399 -2.53 9.04 5.82
CA LEU A 399 -3.60 8.08 5.56
C LEU A 399 -4.95 8.79 5.36
N GLN A 400 -5.26 9.76 6.21
CA GLN A 400 -6.48 10.54 6.12
C GLN A 400 -6.51 11.37 4.83
N ASN A 401 -5.38 12.00 4.47
CA ASN A 401 -5.26 12.73 3.20
C ASN A 401 -5.45 11.81 1.98
N THR A 402 -4.92 10.59 2.04
CA THR A 402 -5.09 9.57 0.99
C THR A 402 -6.57 9.20 0.81
N ASN A 403 -7.32 8.98 1.90
CA ASN A 403 -8.75 8.68 1.84
C ASN A 403 -9.55 9.87 1.26
N LYS A 404 -9.24 11.10 1.66
CA LYS A 404 -9.87 12.31 1.09
C LYS A 404 -9.59 12.43 -0.41
N ALA A 405 -8.35 12.20 -0.82
CA ALA A 405 -7.96 12.20 -2.22
C ALA A 405 -8.71 11.10 -3.01
N PHE A 406 -8.96 9.93 -2.41
CA PHE A 406 -9.73 8.85 -3.03
C PHE A 406 -11.18 9.23 -3.28
N ALA A 407 -11.84 9.72 -2.24
CA ALA A 407 -13.21 10.19 -2.34
C ALA A 407 -13.35 11.30 -3.40
N PHE A 408 -12.41 12.24 -3.45
CA PHE A 408 -12.42 13.34 -4.42
C PHE A 408 -12.13 12.89 -5.86
N ALA A 409 -11.11 12.06 -6.07
CA ALA A 409 -10.67 11.59 -7.38
C ALA A 409 -11.74 10.78 -8.11
N TYR A 410 -12.50 10.00 -7.34
CA TYR A 410 -13.52 9.11 -7.86
C TYR A 410 -14.94 9.61 -7.66
N ASP A 411 -15.15 10.84 -7.17
CA ASP A 411 -16.47 11.41 -6.90
C ASP A 411 -17.37 10.42 -6.15
N ILE A 412 -16.84 9.92 -5.02
CA ILE A 412 -17.55 8.93 -4.23
C ILE A 412 -18.78 9.57 -3.61
N THR A 413 -19.93 8.97 -3.87
CA THR A 413 -21.22 9.42 -3.36
C THR A 413 -21.86 8.37 -2.47
N ARG A 414 -22.72 8.83 -1.57
CA ARG A 414 -23.70 7.98 -0.89
C ARG A 414 -24.80 7.56 -1.88
N GLN A 415 -25.63 6.60 -1.49
CA GLN A 415 -26.81 6.22 -2.28
C GLN A 415 -27.77 7.41 -2.53
N SER A 416 -27.78 8.40 -1.63
CA SER A 416 -28.52 9.66 -1.77
C SER A 416 -27.97 10.58 -2.87
N GLY A 417 -26.79 10.29 -3.43
CA GLY A 417 -26.09 11.13 -4.40
C GLY A 417 -25.19 12.21 -3.79
N GLU A 418 -25.18 12.36 -2.47
CA GLU A 418 -24.28 13.31 -1.78
C GLU A 418 -22.83 12.84 -1.85
N LEU A 419 -21.91 13.76 -2.18
CA LEU A 419 -20.46 13.49 -2.16
C LEU A 419 -19.98 13.25 -0.72
N VAL A 420 -19.24 12.16 -0.53
CA VAL A 420 -18.73 11.79 0.81
C VAL A 420 -17.58 12.67 1.27
N PHE A 421 -16.90 13.36 0.36
CA PHE A 421 -15.88 14.35 0.70
C PHE A 421 -16.46 15.76 0.55
N GLN A 422 -16.60 16.46 1.66
CA GLN A 422 -17.04 17.84 1.73
C GLN A 422 -15.81 18.76 1.76
N ALA A 423 -15.43 19.28 0.59
CA ALA A 423 -14.31 20.18 0.44
C ALA A 423 -14.57 21.55 1.11
N GLU A 424 -13.55 22.11 1.73
CA GLU A 424 -13.60 23.49 2.25
C GLU A 424 -13.48 24.52 1.11
N ALA A 425 -14.17 25.65 1.25
CA ALA A 425 -14.31 26.67 0.19
C ALA A 425 -13.01 27.44 -0.14
N VAL A 426 -11.95 27.32 0.67
CA VAL A 426 -10.72 28.11 0.51
C VAL A 426 -9.51 27.16 0.41
N PRO A 427 -8.92 26.99 -0.78
CA PRO A 427 -7.72 26.17 -0.97
C PRO A 427 -6.48 27.05 -0.82
N THR A 428 -6.15 27.51 0.38
CA THR A 428 -4.91 28.28 0.56
C THR A 428 -4.13 27.81 1.76
N SER A 429 -3.36 26.75 1.55
CA SER A 429 -2.14 26.54 2.32
C SER A 429 -1.03 26.05 1.38
N PRO A 430 0.21 26.46 1.62
CA PRO A 430 1.36 25.98 0.87
C PRO A 430 1.45 24.44 0.96
N PRO A 431 2.15 23.79 0.00
CA PRO A 431 2.44 22.36 0.09
C PRO A 431 3.02 22.02 1.47
N ASP A 432 2.37 21.11 2.19
CA ASP A 432 2.83 20.68 3.50
C ASP A 432 4.04 19.75 3.33
N SER A 433 5.20 20.18 3.81
CA SER A 433 6.44 19.39 3.76
C SER A 433 6.36 18.04 4.49
N GLY A 434 5.40 17.88 5.41
CA GLY A 434 5.13 16.64 6.14
C GLY A 434 4.18 15.68 5.41
N LEU A 435 3.56 16.10 4.30
CA LEU A 435 2.70 15.27 3.48
C LEU A 435 3.38 14.90 2.16
N ILE A 436 3.12 13.68 1.70
CA ILE A 436 3.63 13.20 0.41
C ILE A 436 2.86 13.84 -0.76
N ASP A 437 1.64 14.31 -0.50
CA ASP A 437 0.71 14.86 -1.50
C ASP A 437 0.22 16.25 -1.14
N VAL A 438 -0.50 16.88 -2.08
CA VAL A 438 -1.31 18.06 -1.78
C VAL A 438 -2.28 17.74 -0.65
N ARG A 439 -2.33 18.64 0.32
CA ARG A 439 -3.30 18.57 1.41
C ARG A 439 -4.71 18.78 0.85
N MET A 440 -5.59 17.81 1.12
CA MET A 440 -7.02 17.86 0.84
C MET A 440 -7.74 18.53 2.01
N HIS A 441 -8.16 19.78 1.82
CA HIS A 441 -8.91 20.55 2.79
C HIS A 441 -10.40 20.20 2.74
N GLY A 442 -10.97 19.87 3.90
CA GLY A 442 -12.31 19.31 3.99
C GLY A 442 -12.38 18.05 4.85
N LYS A 443 -13.59 17.52 4.98
CA LYS A 443 -13.92 16.36 5.82
C LYS A 443 -14.55 15.24 5.01
N LEU A 444 -14.27 14.01 5.42
CA LEU A 444 -15.05 12.86 4.99
C LEU A 444 -16.29 12.77 5.88
N LEU A 445 -17.42 12.43 5.28
CA LEU A 445 -18.63 12.08 6.02
C LEU A 445 -18.43 10.77 6.78
N ASP A 446 -19.11 10.63 7.92
CA ASP A 446 -19.21 9.34 8.62
C ASP A 446 -20.08 8.37 7.80
N PRO A 447 -19.95 7.04 7.96
CA PRO A 447 -20.87 6.06 7.36
C PRO A 447 -22.29 6.21 7.95
N ASP A 448 -23.32 5.91 7.16
CA ASP A 448 -24.72 5.90 7.64
C ASP A 448 -25.03 4.65 8.49
N LEU A 449 -24.15 3.63 8.45
CA LEU A 449 -24.24 2.37 9.19
C LEU A 449 -25.58 1.67 8.94
N THR A 450 -25.93 1.57 7.66
CA THR A 450 -27.17 0.92 7.21
C THR A 450 -27.08 -0.61 7.24
N ASP A 451 -25.91 -1.16 6.88
CA ASP A 451 -25.60 -2.57 7.05
C ASP A 451 -25.07 -2.84 8.48
N PRO A 452 -25.74 -3.70 9.27
CA PRO A 452 -25.35 -3.98 10.65
C PRO A 452 -23.93 -4.55 10.77
N ARG A 453 -23.38 -5.13 9.71
CA ARG A 453 -22.02 -5.68 9.71
C ARG A 453 -20.95 -4.59 9.82
N HIS A 454 -21.20 -3.36 9.36
CA HIS A 454 -20.29 -2.23 9.58
C HIS A 454 -20.31 -1.75 11.04
N VAL A 455 -21.49 -1.76 11.67
CA VAL A 455 -21.61 -1.50 13.11
C VAL A 455 -20.83 -2.55 13.90
N SER A 456 -21.02 -3.83 13.58
CA SER A 456 -20.25 -4.94 14.16
C SER A 456 -18.74 -4.73 14.02
N ALA A 457 -18.29 -4.33 12.82
CA ALA A 457 -16.88 -4.09 12.55
C ALA A 457 -16.29 -2.98 13.43
N LEU A 458 -17.00 -1.85 13.59
CA LEU A 458 -16.57 -0.74 14.45
C LEU A 458 -16.55 -1.13 15.92
N ILE A 459 -17.58 -1.84 16.42
CA ILE A 459 -17.60 -2.36 17.79
C ILE A 459 -16.43 -3.31 18.02
N ALA A 460 -16.20 -4.24 17.09
CA ALA A 460 -15.14 -5.23 17.21
C ALA A 460 -13.75 -4.59 17.21
N THR A 461 -13.50 -3.63 16.31
CA THR A 461 -12.28 -2.79 16.35
C THR A 461 -12.15 -2.07 17.67
N GLY A 462 -13.25 -1.51 18.18
CA GLY A 462 -13.27 -0.79 19.44
C GLY A 462 -12.85 -1.64 20.63
N VAL A 463 -13.47 -2.81 20.77
CA VAL A 463 -13.16 -3.78 21.83
C VAL A 463 -11.71 -4.26 21.73
N ILE A 464 -11.22 -4.63 20.55
CA ILE A 464 -9.82 -5.07 20.36
C ILE A 464 -8.84 -3.99 20.80
N VAL A 465 -9.02 -2.74 20.34
CA VAL A 465 -8.11 -1.63 20.68
C VAL A 465 -8.16 -1.34 22.19
N ALA A 466 -9.36 -1.28 22.77
CA ALA A 466 -9.53 -1.01 24.20
C ALA A 466 -8.88 -2.09 25.07
N GLU A 467 -9.20 -3.36 24.83
CA GLU A 467 -8.66 -4.47 25.62
C GLU A 467 -7.14 -4.57 25.49
N GLN A 468 -6.60 -4.42 24.28
CA GLN A 468 -5.15 -4.47 24.07
C GLN A 468 -4.43 -3.37 24.83
N ILE A 469 -4.90 -2.12 24.75
CA ILE A 469 -4.25 -0.99 25.42
C ILE A 469 -4.38 -1.10 26.94
N ILE A 470 -5.55 -1.54 27.44
CA ILE A 470 -5.73 -1.76 28.88
C ILE A 470 -4.77 -2.83 29.40
N LEU A 471 -4.65 -3.97 28.72
CA LEU A 471 -3.75 -5.05 29.15
C LEU A 471 -2.29 -4.64 29.04
N GLU A 472 -1.88 -4.21 27.84
CA GLU A 472 -0.47 -4.05 27.49
C GLU A 472 0.16 -2.78 28.05
N GLN A 473 -0.62 -1.72 28.26
CA GLN A 473 -0.12 -0.46 28.81
C GLN A 473 -0.62 -0.24 30.23
N LEU A 474 -1.94 -0.19 30.43
CA LEU A 474 -2.49 0.28 31.70
C LEU A 474 -2.26 -0.69 32.85
N LEU A 475 -2.60 -1.96 32.64
CA LEU A 475 -2.49 -3.00 33.65
C LEU A 475 -1.04 -3.41 33.89
N ARG A 476 -0.22 -3.49 32.83
CA ARG A 476 1.22 -3.70 32.96
C ARG A 476 1.85 -2.64 33.86
N ASP A 477 1.61 -1.36 33.57
CA ASP A 477 2.24 -0.28 34.33
C ASP A 477 1.65 -0.17 35.75
N ALA A 478 0.37 -0.51 35.94
CA ALA A 478 -0.22 -0.61 37.27
C ALA A 478 0.45 -1.71 38.11
N ALA A 479 0.74 -2.87 37.53
CA ALA A 479 1.42 -3.96 38.22
C ALA A 479 2.90 -3.66 38.50
N GLN A 480 3.58 -2.99 37.57
CA GLN A 480 5.01 -2.69 37.65
C GLN A 480 5.33 -1.46 38.53
N HIS A 481 4.54 -0.39 38.40
CA HIS A 481 4.85 0.93 38.99
C HIS A 481 3.85 1.36 40.08
N GLY A 482 2.73 0.66 40.22
CA GLY A 482 1.69 0.97 41.21
C GLY A 482 0.84 2.21 40.86
N ILE A 483 -0.08 2.56 41.75
CA ILE A 483 -1.13 3.59 41.52
C ILE A 483 -0.59 5.01 41.31
N GLY A 484 0.69 5.26 41.62
CA GLY A 484 1.33 6.55 41.35
C GLY A 484 1.54 6.83 39.85
N HIS A 485 1.51 5.80 39.00
CA HIS A 485 1.74 5.95 37.56
C HIS A 485 0.46 6.43 36.84
N PRO A 486 0.54 7.37 35.86
CA PRO A 486 -0.64 7.89 35.16
C PRO A 486 -1.52 6.81 34.52
N ASN A 487 -0.90 5.78 33.94
CA ASN A 487 -1.61 4.66 33.34
C ASN A 487 -2.36 3.80 34.40
N ALA A 488 -1.82 3.71 35.61
CA ALA A 488 -2.48 3.00 36.71
C ALA A 488 -3.69 3.77 37.25
N GLN A 489 -3.58 5.10 37.37
CA GLN A 489 -4.69 5.98 37.73
C GLN A 489 -5.79 5.94 36.67
N ALA A 490 -5.41 5.92 35.39
CA ALA A 490 -6.34 5.76 34.29
C ALA A 490 -7.07 4.42 34.35
N LEU A 491 -6.38 3.32 34.67
CA LEU A 491 -7.02 2.02 34.85
C LEU A 491 -8.04 2.04 36.01
N GLN A 492 -7.67 2.59 37.16
CA GLN A 492 -8.59 2.72 38.30
C GLN A 492 -9.82 3.56 37.92
N LYS A 493 -9.60 4.66 37.19
CA LYS A 493 -10.68 5.51 36.67
C LYS A 493 -11.56 4.78 35.67
N ILE A 494 -11.01 3.93 34.79
CA ILE A 494 -11.80 3.14 33.83
C ILE A 494 -12.68 2.12 34.58
N LEU A 495 -12.12 1.43 35.57
CA LEU A 495 -12.83 0.37 36.29
C LEU A 495 -13.89 0.90 37.25
N HIS A 496 -13.66 2.08 37.84
CA HIS A 496 -14.51 2.67 38.88
C HIS A 496 -14.77 1.73 40.07
N ASP A 497 -13.87 0.78 40.32
CA ASP A 497 -13.96 -0.23 41.39
C ASP A 497 -12.55 -0.59 41.89
N ASP A 498 -12.25 -0.18 43.13
CA ASP A 498 -10.94 -0.38 43.76
C ASP A 498 -10.64 -1.86 44.03
N ALA A 499 -11.64 -2.66 44.36
CA ALA A 499 -11.47 -4.09 44.60
C ALA A 499 -11.19 -4.82 43.29
N MET A 500 -11.88 -4.45 42.21
CA MET A 500 -11.62 -4.97 40.87
C MET A 500 -10.22 -4.56 40.37
N TYR A 501 -9.82 -3.30 40.58
CA TYR A 501 -8.48 -2.82 40.25
C TYR A 501 -7.41 -3.65 40.96
N ALA A 502 -7.52 -3.79 42.30
CA ALA A 502 -6.56 -4.56 43.09
C ALA A 502 -6.50 -6.03 42.64
N ARG A 503 -7.65 -6.63 42.34
CA ARG A 503 -7.73 -8.00 41.83
C ARG A 503 -7.01 -8.15 40.49
N LEU A 504 -7.26 -7.27 39.53
CA LEU A 504 -6.63 -7.33 38.20
C LEU A 504 -5.12 -7.13 38.29
N VAL A 505 -4.66 -6.18 39.11
CA VAL A 505 -3.23 -5.96 39.36
C VAL A 505 -2.56 -7.19 39.96
N GLU A 506 -3.21 -7.86 40.90
CA GLU A 506 -2.68 -9.08 41.50
C GLU A 506 -2.62 -10.24 40.49
N MET A 507 -3.66 -10.41 39.67
CA MET A 507 -3.63 -11.39 38.58
C MET A 507 -2.52 -11.10 37.57
N ALA A 508 -2.28 -9.83 37.23
CA ALA A 508 -1.20 -9.42 36.34
C ALA A 508 0.19 -9.74 36.90
N LYS A 509 0.41 -9.65 38.21
CA LYS A 509 1.70 -10.01 38.83
C LYS A 509 2.01 -11.50 38.77
N GLN A 510 1.00 -12.34 38.51
CA GLN A 510 1.13 -13.80 38.44
C GLN A 510 1.46 -14.30 37.02
N VAL A 511 1.39 -13.43 36.01
CA VAL A 511 1.75 -13.81 34.63
C VAL A 511 3.27 -13.70 34.38
N PRO A 512 3.81 -14.34 33.33
CA PRO A 512 5.21 -14.18 32.96
C PRO A 512 5.59 -12.70 32.81
N SER A 513 6.79 -12.34 33.26
CA SER A 513 7.26 -10.95 33.30
C SER A 513 8.68 -10.82 32.73
N ASP A 514 8.99 -9.64 32.21
CA ASP A 514 10.34 -9.23 31.80
C ASP A 514 10.82 -7.99 32.60
N GLU A 515 11.91 -7.35 32.16
CA GLU A 515 12.45 -6.14 32.80
C GLU A 515 11.48 -4.94 32.80
N LYS A 516 10.48 -4.94 31.90
CA LYS A 516 9.45 -3.90 31.78
C LYS A 516 8.18 -4.25 32.56
N GLY A 517 8.10 -5.43 33.19
CA GLY A 517 6.99 -5.89 34.00
C GLY A 517 6.25 -7.08 33.38
N PRO A 518 4.98 -7.31 33.75
CA PRO A 518 4.23 -8.46 33.25
C PRO A 518 3.96 -8.36 31.75
N ILE A 519 4.17 -9.47 31.04
CA ILE A 519 3.97 -9.59 29.60
C ILE A 519 2.49 -9.87 29.35
N LEU A 520 1.75 -8.81 29.02
CA LEU A 520 0.30 -8.83 28.85
C LEU A 520 -0.10 -8.43 27.43
N GLY A 521 -1.20 -9.00 26.96
CA GLY A 521 -1.75 -8.73 25.62
C GLY A 521 -2.83 -9.74 25.24
N LEU A 522 -3.73 -9.32 24.34
CA LEU A 522 -4.82 -10.15 23.82
C LEU A 522 -4.33 -11.41 23.12
N GLN A 523 -3.17 -11.33 22.49
CA GLN A 523 -2.56 -12.42 21.76
C GLN A 523 -2.01 -13.54 22.65
N LEU A 524 -1.85 -13.30 23.96
CA LEU A 524 -1.15 -14.19 24.88
C LEU A 524 -2.15 -15.05 25.68
N PRO A 525 -2.02 -16.39 25.64
CA PRO A 525 -2.89 -17.29 26.42
C PRO A 525 -2.86 -17.02 27.93
N ALA A 526 -1.72 -16.57 28.47
CA ALA A 526 -1.59 -16.22 29.89
C ALA A 526 -2.49 -15.05 30.33
N SER A 527 -2.92 -14.19 29.39
CA SER A 527 -3.81 -13.05 29.67
C SER A 527 -5.29 -13.44 29.68
N GLU A 528 -5.67 -14.64 29.23
CA GLU A 528 -7.09 -15.02 29.06
C GLU A 528 -7.92 -14.90 30.36
N PRO A 529 -7.44 -15.36 31.55
CA PRO A 529 -8.20 -15.21 32.78
C PRO A 529 -8.41 -13.75 33.19
N ILE A 530 -7.42 -12.88 32.95
CA ILE A 530 -7.52 -11.45 33.21
C ILE A 530 -8.56 -10.83 32.27
N LEU A 531 -8.53 -11.21 31.00
CA LEU A 531 -9.43 -10.71 29.98
C LEU A 531 -10.88 -11.07 30.27
N GLU A 532 -11.17 -12.28 30.76
CA GLU A 532 -12.54 -12.65 31.17
C GLU A 532 -13.08 -11.75 32.29
N VAL A 533 -12.25 -11.44 33.30
CA VAL A 533 -12.63 -10.58 34.41
C VAL A 533 -12.83 -9.14 33.92
N LEU A 534 -11.89 -8.64 33.11
CA LEU A 534 -11.95 -7.31 32.53
C LEU A 534 -13.21 -7.10 31.68
N ARG A 535 -13.55 -8.07 30.82
CA ARG A 535 -14.73 -8.00 29.94
C ARG A 535 -16.01 -7.84 30.72
N ARG A 536 -16.20 -8.63 31.79
CA ARG A 536 -17.39 -8.54 32.64
C ARG A 536 -17.44 -7.23 33.41
N ALA A 537 -16.29 -6.74 33.90
CA ALA A 537 -16.21 -5.47 34.63
C ALA A 537 -16.59 -4.27 33.74
N LEU A 538 -16.19 -4.30 32.46
CA LEU A 538 -16.45 -3.21 31.52
C LEU A 538 -17.73 -3.38 30.68
N GLY A 539 -18.42 -4.52 30.80
CA GLY A 539 -19.56 -4.88 29.94
C GLY A 539 -19.18 -5.20 28.49
N PHE A 540 -17.90 -5.44 28.20
CA PHE A 540 -17.44 -5.75 26.83
C PHE A 540 -17.93 -7.12 26.35
N ASP A 541 -18.27 -8.04 27.25
CA ASP A 541 -18.96 -9.28 26.91
C ASP A 541 -20.29 -9.03 26.18
N GLN A 542 -21.03 -7.98 26.60
CA GLN A 542 -22.28 -7.57 25.94
C GLN A 542 -22.01 -6.96 24.55
N LEU A 543 -20.93 -6.18 24.41
CA LEU A 543 -20.53 -5.63 23.11
C LEU A 543 -20.07 -6.74 22.14
N ILE A 544 -19.36 -7.75 22.64
CA ILE A 544 -18.96 -8.92 21.83
C ILE A 544 -20.20 -9.69 21.38
N HIS A 545 -21.17 -9.90 22.27
CA HIS A 545 -22.43 -10.55 21.93
C HIS A 545 -23.20 -9.76 20.88
N MET A 546 -23.35 -8.45 21.07
CA MET A 546 -24.00 -7.55 20.12
C MET A 546 -23.29 -7.54 18.76
N ALA A 547 -21.95 -7.48 18.74
CA ALA A 547 -21.18 -7.54 17.49
C ALA A 547 -21.44 -8.84 16.72
N ASN A 548 -21.54 -9.97 17.42
CA ASN A 548 -21.90 -11.26 16.82
C ASN A 548 -23.35 -11.28 16.29
N GLU A 549 -24.32 -10.73 17.02
CA GLU A 549 -25.70 -10.63 16.52
C GLU A 549 -25.80 -9.76 15.27
N LEU A 550 -25.19 -8.57 15.32
CA LEU A 550 -25.10 -7.63 14.19
C LEU A 550 -24.44 -8.26 12.96
N PHE A 551 -23.36 -9.03 13.16
CA PHE A 551 -22.63 -9.63 12.05
C PHE A 551 -23.43 -10.71 11.32
N ASN A 552 -24.23 -11.46 12.08
CA ASN A 552 -25.05 -12.57 11.58
C ASN A 552 -26.50 -12.16 11.29
N ALA A 553 -26.85 -10.88 11.38
CA ALA A 553 -28.20 -10.39 11.13
C ALA A 553 -28.55 -10.49 9.63
N ASP A 554 -29.63 -11.22 9.33
CA ASP A 554 -30.21 -11.27 7.99
C ASP A 554 -31.24 -10.14 7.81
N GLY A 555 -30.90 -9.09 7.06
CA GLY A 555 -31.85 -8.03 6.67
C GLY A 555 -32.08 -6.93 7.72
N HIS A 556 -33.33 -6.47 7.86
CA HIS A 556 -33.71 -5.36 8.75
C HIS A 556 -33.45 -5.72 10.22
N TYR A 557 -32.32 -5.24 10.73
CA TYR A 557 -31.94 -5.44 12.12
C TYR A 557 -32.49 -4.30 12.99
N ASN A 558 -33.18 -4.67 14.07
CA ASN A 558 -33.69 -3.75 15.08
C ASN A 558 -33.00 -4.08 16.42
N ILE A 559 -32.00 -3.30 16.81
CA ILE A 559 -31.49 -3.36 18.19
C ILE A 559 -32.48 -2.60 19.04
N GLU A 560 -33.24 -3.32 19.86
CA GLU A 560 -33.88 -2.66 21.00
C GLU A 560 -32.76 -2.09 21.89
N GLU A 561 -32.89 -0.82 22.27
CA GLU A 561 -31.99 -0.14 23.21
C GLU A 561 -31.96 -0.87 24.56
N SER A 562 -31.15 -1.92 24.65
CA SER A 562 -30.91 -2.64 25.88
C SER A 562 -30.09 -1.75 26.81
N LYS A 563 -30.56 -1.61 28.06
CA LYS A 563 -29.85 -0.82 29.09
C LYS A 563 -28.41 -1.30 29.28
N GLY A 564 -28.17 -2.61 29.16
CA GLY A 564 -26.83 -3.19 29.24
C GLY A 564 -25.95 -2.72 28.09
N ASN A 565 -26.45 -2.84 26.86
CA ASN A 565 -25.77 -2.41 25.64
C ASN A 565 -25.42 -0.90 25.67
N ILE A 566 -26.33 -0.06 26.14
CA ILE A 566 -26.09 1.38 26.32
C ILE A 566 -24.98 1.63 27.34
N ALA A 567 -25.02 0.95 28.49
CA ALA A 567 -23.99 1.10 29.52
C ALA A 567 -22.62 0.67 29.00
N ALA A 568 -22.54 -0.44 28.28
CA ALA A 568 -21.29 -0.94 27.71
C ALA A 568 -20.73 -0.03 26.60
N LEU A 569 -21.59 0.50 25.71
CA LEU A 569 -21.17 1.48 24.69
C LEU A 569 -20.66 2.78 25.32
N ARG A 570 -21.34 3.27 26.36
CA ARG A 570 -20.88 4.42 27.15
C ARG A 570 -19.51 4.12 27.75
N GLN A 571 -19.33 2.95 28.36
CA GLN A 571 -18.06 2.56 28.95
C GLN A 571 -16.94 2.55 27.91
N LEU A 572 -17.18 1.98 26.71
CA LEU A 572 -16.20 1.98 25.62
C LEU A 572 -15.86 3.41 25.15
N TYR A 573 -16.84 4.30 25.07
CA TYR A 573 -16.64 5.71 24.75
C TYR A 573 -15.80 6.46 25.80
N GLU A 574 -16.05 6.22 27.09
CA GLU A 574 -15.27 6.81 28.19
C GLU A 574 -13.83 6.30 28.21
N VAL A 575 -13.62 5.00 27.96
CA VAL A 575 -12.28 4.42 27.77
C VAL A 575 -11.54 5.17 26.65
N GLY A 576 -12.21 5.41 25.51
CA GLY A 576 -11.65 6.19 24.41
C GLY A 576 -11.29 7.63 24.80
N LYS A 577 -12.10 8.30 25.62
CA LYS A 577 -11.79 9.65 26.14
C LYS A 577 -10.57 9.64 27.06
N ILE A 578 -10.46 8.63 27.93
CA ILE A 578 -9.34 8.49 28.86
C ILE A 578 -8.04 8.23 28.09
N PHE A 579 -8.05 7.37 27.07
CA PHE A 579 -6.87 7.14 26.22
C PHE A 579 -6.33 8.40 25.58
N GLN A 580 -7.21 9.32 25.16
CA GLN A 580 -6.79 10.58 24.57
C GLN A 580 -6.19 11.58 25.56
N GLN A 581 -6.35 11.36 26.86
CA GLN A 581 -5.74 12.18 27.92
C GLN A 581 -4.34 11.70 28.31
N LEU A 582 -3.90 10.53 27.83
CA LEU A 582 -2.64 9.90 28.21
C LEU A 582 -1.59 10.14 27.12
N GLU A 583 -0.51 10.87 27.43
CA GLU A 583 0.54 11.25 26.46
C GLU A 583 1.11 10.08 25.66
N GLY A 584 1.35 8.93 26.31
CA GLY A 584 1.91 7.73 25.66
C GLY A 584 0.93 6.93 24.80
N ILE A 585 -0.35 7.29 24.78
CA ILE A 585 -1.44 6.54 24.10
C ILE A 585 -2.22 7.45 23.13
N SER A 586 -2.36 8.73 23.50
CA SER A 586 -3.11 9.75 22.79
C SER A 586 -2.59 9.94 21.36
N VAL A 587 -3.53 10.13 20.46
CA VAL A 587 -3.28 10.39 19.03
C VAL A 587 -3.89 11.73 18.59
N GLN A 588 -4.36 12.53 19.56
CA GLN A 588 -4.88 13.88 19.31
C GLN A 588 -3.88 14.80 18.63
N ALA A 589 -2.58 14.66 18.92
CA ALA A 589 -1.53 15.46 18.29
C ALA A 589 -1.44 15.25 16.76
N GLN A 590 -1.97 14.13 16.26
CA GLN A 590 -2.09 13.82 14.83
C GLN A 590 -3.47 14.17 14.28
N GLY A 591 -4.31 14.92 15.01
CA GLY A 591 -5.68 15.23 14.60
C GLY A 591 -6.66 14.05 14.63
N SER A 592 -6.29 12.93 15.27
CA SER A 592 -7.13 11.74 15.39
C SER A 592 -8.00 11.75 16.65
N ARG A 593 -9.28 11.39 16.52
CA ARG A 593 -10.21 11.09 17.61
C ARG A 593 -9.94 9.73 18.26
N GLY A 594 -9.04 8.92 17.67
CA GLY A 594 -8.67 7.59 18.16
C GLY A 594 -9.87 6.66 18.20
N LEU A 595 -10.03 5.91 19.30
CA LEU A 595 -11.11 4.94 19.47
C LEU A 595 -12.50 5.54 19.17
N ASN A 596 -12.75 6.77 19.62
CA ASN A 596 -14.06 7.39 19.53
C ASN A 596 -14.44 7.81 18.11
N ALA A 597 -13.52 7.77 17.15
CA ALA A 597 -13.80 8.01 15.74
C ALA A 597 -14.93 7.12 15.19
N GLY A 598 -14.90 5.82 15.51
CA GLY A 598 -15.93 4.88 15.11
C GLY A 598 -17.05 4.67 16.14
N ILE A 599 -16.75 4.84 17.43
CA ILE A 599 -17.74 4.60 18.49
C ILE A 599 -18.83 5.68 18.51
N ILE A 600 -18.50 6.94 18.19
CA ILE A 600 -19.50 8.01 18.12
C ILE A 600 -20.58 7.72 17.05
N PRO A 601 -20.23 7.41 15.78
CA PRO A 601 -21.20 6.99 14.77
C PRO A 601 -22.02 5.76 15.18
N VAL A 602 -21.40 4.76 15.80
CA VAL A 602 -22.11 3.59 16.34
C VAL A 602 -23.17 4.03 17.36
N ILE A 603 -22.78 4.81 18.37
CA ILE A 603 -23.72 5.31 19.40
C ILE A 603 -24.84 6.12 18.76
N ALA A 604 -24.55 7.00 17.80
CA ALA A 604 -25.58 7.76 17.08
C ALA A 604 -26.60 6.84 16.37
N ARG A 605 -26.15 5.70 15.83
CA ARG A 605 -26.98 4.77 15.07
C ARG A 605 -27.83 3.84 15.94
N ILE A 606 -27.23 3.28 17.00
CA ILE A 606 -27.84 2.17 17.77
C ILE A 606 -28.20 2.53 19.21
N ALA A 607 -27.74 3.67 19.71
CA ALA A 607 -28.15 4.23 21.01
C ALA A 607 -28.39 5.75 20.91
N PRO A 608 -29.35 6.24 20.09
CA PRO A 608 -29.64 7.66 19.94
C PRO A 608 -29.86 8.40 21.28
N SER A 609 -30.46 7.74 22.27
CA SER A 609 -30.67 8.33 23.60
C SER A 609 -29.35 8.70 24.29
N LEU A 610 -28.38 7.77 24.26
CA LEU A 610 -27.01 8.00 24.72
C LEU A 610 -26.32 9.09 23.89
N HIS A 611 -26.48 9.07 22.57
CA HIS A 611 -25.88 10.08 21.70
C HIS A 611 -26.32 11.49 22.08
N SER A 612 -27.62 11.73 22.25
CA SER A 612 -28.16 13.04 22.67
C SER A 612 -27.60 13.50 24.02
N GLU A 613 -27.40 12.59 24.96
CA GLU A 613 -26.78 12.89 26.25
C GLU A 613 -25.32 13.31 26.09
N LEU A 614 -24.53 12.56 25.30
CA LEU A 614 -23.12 12.85 25.05
C LEU A 614 -22.91 14.16 24.29
N VAL A 615 -23.76 14.46 23.31
CA VAL A 615 -23.79 15.76 22.60
C VAL A 615 -23.98 16.91 23.60
N THR A 616 -24.93 16.76 24.51
CA THR A 616 -25.24 17.77 25.53
C THR A 616 -24.09 17.94 26.54
N ARG A 617 -23.51 16.84 27.00
CA ARG A 617 -22.49 16.83 28.07
C ARG A 617 -21.10 17.22 27.59
N ASP A 618 -20.70 16.67 26.44
CA ASP A 618 -19.33 16.76 25.95
C ASP A 618 -19.19 17.74 24.77
N GLY A 619 -20.29 18.40 24.38
CA GLY A 619 -20.27 19.34 23.25
C GLY A 619 -19.87 18.66 21.95
N LEU A 620 -20.26 17.39 21.75
CA LEU A 620 -20.15 16.74 20.44
C LEU A 620 -21.08 17.50 19.50
N THR A 621 -20.65 18.62 18.94
CA THR A 621 -21.46 19.31 17.94
C THR A 621 -21.62 18.33 16.78
N PRO A 622 -22.85 17.91 16.41
CA PRO A 622 -23.07 17.60 15.02
C PRO A 622 -22.79 18.94 14.34
N GLU A 623 -21.71 19.07 13.58
CA GLU A 623 -21.73 20.16 12.61
C GLU A 623 -22.98 19.90 11.78
N PRO A 624 -24.00 20.78 11.85
CA PRO A 624 -25.20 20.54 11.09
C PRO A 624 -24.73 20.49 9.64
N ASN A 625 -25.18 19.47 8.92
CA ASN A 625 -25.33 19.53 7.47
C ASN A 625 -26.24 20.73 7.17
N LYS A 626 -25.71 21.95 7.28
CA LYS A 626 -26.24 23.07 6.55
C LYS A 626 -26.08 22.61 5.12
N HIS A 627 -27.20 22.39 4.46
CA HIS A 627 -27.27 22.35 3.02
C HIS A 627 -26.48 23.54 2.47
N LEU A 628 -25.18 23.34 2.23
CA LEU A 628 -24.45 24.10 1.24
C LEU A 628 -25.18 23.72 -0.03
N ALA A 629 -25.91 24.70 -0.57
CA ALA A 629 -26.69 24.55 -1.77
C ALA A 629 -25.87 23.74 -2.79
N PRO A 630 -26.48 22.78 -3.51
CA PRO A 630 -25.77 22.03 -4.53
C PRO A 630 -25.04 23.04 -5.40
N MET A 631 -23.71 22.96 -5.40
CA MET A 631 -22.92 23.79 -6.28
C MET A 631 -23.40 23.43 -7.68
N ARG A 632 -24.13 24.37 -8.31
CA ARG A 632 -24.42 24.31 -9.73
C ARG A 632 -23.06 24.24 -10.39
N ILE A 633 -22.69 23.06 -10.89
CA ILE A 633 -21.67 22.95 -11.91
C ILE A 633 -22.21 23.79 -13.06
N VAL A 634 -21.67 25.00 -13.21
CA VAL A 634 -21.85 25.77 -14.43
C VAL A 634 -21.03 25.01 -15.48
N THR A 635 -21.67 24.07 -16.14
CA THR A 635 -21.22 23.53 -17.41
C THR A 635 -21.43 24.63 -18.45
N ASP A 636 -20.48 25.55 -18.57
CA ASP A 636 -20.43 26.40 -19.75
C ASP A 636 -19.75 25.60 -20.87
N GLU A 637 -20.58 25.15 -21.81
CA GLU A 637 -20.20 24.66 -23.13
C GLU A 637 -19.39 25.72 -23.93
N PRO A 638 -18.65 25.29 -24.98
CA PRO A 638 -17.49 26.02 -25.47
C PRO A 638 -17.89 27.18 -26.39
N ARG A 639 -17.49 28.41 -26.06
CA ARG A 639 -17.46 29.51 -27.03
C ARG A 639 -16.19 29.44 -27.88
N ILE A 640 -16.24 28.58 -28.89
CA ILE A 640 -15.44 28.74 -30.12
C ILE A 640 -16.01 29.98 -30.83
N THR A 641 -15.32 31.11 -30.75
CA THR A 641 -15.22 32.17 -31.77
C THR A 641 -14.61 33.42 -31.14
N THR A 642 -13.28 33.52 -31.15
CA THR A 642 -12.49 34.78 -31.26
C THR A 642 -11.01 34.43 -31.21
N ALA A 643 -10.53 33.72 -32.23
CA ALA A 643 -9.10 33.49 -32.46
C ALA A 643 -8.78 33.81 -33.92
N THR A 644 -8.92 35.08 -34.29
CA THR A 644 -8.34 35.65 -35.51
C THR A 644 -8.09 37.14 -35.30
N SER A 645 -7.05 37.48 -34.54
CA SER A 645 -6.30 38.74 -34.67
C SER A 645 -5.31 38.92 -33.51
N ALA A 646 -4.30 38.06 -33.38
CA ALA A 646 -3.10 38.39 -32.59
C ALA A 646 -1.95 37.43 -32.91
N ALA A 647 -1.79 37.04 -34.17
CA ALA A 647 -0.58 36.38 -34.67
C ALA A 647 0.14 37.37 -35.58
N ALA A 648 0.76 38.39 -35.00
CA ALA A 648 1.72 39.27 -35.66
C ALA A 648 2.28 40.29 -34.65
N ALA A 649 3.35 39.95 -33.93
CA ALA A 649 4.37 40.91 -33.48
C ALA A 649 5.46 40.22 -32.62
N HIS A 650 6.67 40.15 -33.18
CA HIS A 650 7.98 40.24 -32.49
C HIS A 650 8.34 39.11 -31.49
N ASP A 651 9.27 38.19 -31.75
CA ASP A 651 10.62 38.30 -32.35
C ASP A 651 11.48 39.44 -31.78
N SER A 652 12.35 39.12 -30.80
CA SER A 652 13.82 39.33 -30.82
C SER A 652 14.48 39.62 -29.45
N ALA A 653 15.70 39.06 -29.29
CA ALA A 653 16.82 39.44 -28.41
C ALA A 653 16.68 39.21 -26.87
N ALA A 654 17.47 38.38 -26.18
CA ALA A 654 18.93 38.23 -26.04
C ALA A 654 19.57 39.09 -24.92
N HIS A 655 20.35 38.38 -24.08
CA HIS A 655 21.49 38.78 -23.23
C HIS A 655 21.31 39.24 -21.75
N ALA A 656 22.04 38.51 -20.89
CA ALA A 656 23.04 38.96 -19.90
C ALA A 656 22.80 38.59 -18.41
N LEU A 657 23.68 37.70 -17.93
CA LEU A 657 24.15 37.47 -16.54
C LEU A 657 24.69 38.79 -15.89
N PRO A 658 24.86 38.95 -14.54
CA PRO A 658 25.63 38.02 -13.69
C PRO A 658 25.34 37.88 -12.15
N VAL A 659 25.67 36.68 -11.64
CA VAL A 659 26.57 36.31 -10.50
C VAL A 659 26.39 36.88 -9.06
N ALA A 660 26.27 35.89 -8.14
CA ALA A 660 26.77 35.73 -6.76
C ALA A 660 26.04 36.34 -5.54
N GLY A 661 25.78 35.46 -4.55
CA GLY A 661 25.44 35.83 -3.18
C GLY A 661 24.89 34.69 -2.31
N THR A 662 25.77 33.74 -1.93
CA THR A 662 25.81 32.97 -0.66
C THR A 662 24.53 32.77 0.21
N SER A 663 24.14 31.52 0.45
CA SER A 663 24.37 30.78 1.73
C SER A 663 23.28 29.74 2.05
N SER A 664 23.76 28.57 2.52
CA SER A 664 23.09 27.49 3.26
C SER A 664 21.78 26.90 2.70
N ASN A 665 21.89 25.73 2.07
CA ASN A 665 20.81 24.75 2.00
C ASN A 665 21.38 23.34 2.25
N ASP A 666 21.20 22.85 3.46
CA ASP A 666 21.27 21.41 3.77
C ASP A 666 20.05 20.73 3.12
N ASN A 667 20.21 20.33 1.86
CA ASN A 667 19.26 19.49 1.15
C ASN A 667 19.33 18.07 1.73
N ARG A 668 18.42 17.74 2.67
CA ARG A 668 17.95 16.36 2.83
C ARG A 668 17.02 16.03 1.67
N GLN A 669 17.60 15.75 0.51
CA GLN A 669 16.89 15.13 -0.61
C GLN A 669 16.51 13.70 -0.21
N CYS A 670 15.23 13.38 -0.37
CA CYS A 670 14.73 12.02 -0.32
C CYS A 670 15.38 11.22 -1.46
N PRO A 671 16.19 10.18 -1.19
CA PRO A 671 16.92 9.43 -2.23
C PRO A 671 16.01 8.56 -3.12
N PHE A 672 14.68 8.61 -2.92
CA PHE A 672 13.71 7.77 -3.61
C PHE A 672 13.14 8.37 -4.91
N LEU A 673 13.54 9.59 -5.31
CA LEU A 673 12.95 10.30 -6.47
C LEU A 673 13.96 10.88 -7.47
N SER A 674 15.28 10.80 -7.24
CA SER A 674 16.27 11.28 -8.21
C SER A 674 16.78 10.12 -9.07
N GLY A 675 16.08 9.84 -10.17
CA GLY A 675 16.55 8.98 -11.25
C GLY A 675 17.73 9.58 -12.05
N THR A 676 18.68 10.24 -11.38
CA THR A 676 19.86 10.81 -12.03
C THR A 676 21.03 9.83 -11.95
N ARG A 677 21.39 9.24 -13.09
CA ARG A 677 22.76 8.74 -13.29
C ARG A 677 23.70 9.94 -13.25
N SER A 678 24.56 10.03 -12.23
CA SER A 678 25.73 10.90 -12.28
C SER A 678 26.97 10.08 -12.01
N ALA A 679 27.77 9.90 -13.06
CA ALA A 679 29.11 9.36 -12.98
C ALA A 679 30.09 10.53 -12.76
N VAL A 680 30.47 10.80 -11.51
CA VAL A 680 31.74 11.50 -11.20
C VAL A 680 32.26 10.98 -9.86
N ALA A 681 33.44 10.34 -9.90
CA ALA A 681 34.25 10.09 -8.73
C ALA A 681 34.96 11.38 -8.31
N THR A 682 34.73 11.87 -7.09
CA THR A 682 35.71 12.65 -6.33
C THR A 682 35.40 12.63 -4.84
N ALA A 683 36.46 12.43 -4.07
CA ALA A 683 36.48 12.37 -2.62
C ALA A 683 36.21 13.73 -1.97
N ALA A 684 35.36 13.77 -0.95
CA ALA A 684 35.47 14.63 0.23
C ALA A 684 34.40 14.24 1.26
N ALA A 685 34.83 13.75 2.42
CA ALA A 685 33.98 13.58 3.59
C ALA A 685 33.78 14.92 4.31
N PRO A 686 32.66 15.09 5.04
CA PRO A 686 32.78 15.63 6.38
C PRO A 686 32.07 14.80 7.46
N SER A 687 32.69 14.88 8.63
CA SER A 687 32.56 14.15 9.88
C SER A 687 31.35 14.48 10.75
N VAL A 688 30.78 13.49 11.45
CA VAL A 688 30.45 13.55 12.90
C VAL A 688 30.54 12.15 13.55
N CYS A 689 31.33 12.09 14.64
CA CYS A 689 31.46 11.12 15.75
C CYS A 689 31.67 9.60 15.51
N VAL A 690 32.89 9.19 15.86
CA VAL A 690 33.45 7.84 15.97
C VAL A 690 33.27 7.29 17.41
N PRO A 691 32.84 6.03 17.60
CA PRO A 691 33.29 5.19 18.72
C PRO A 691 34.47 4.28 18.26
N PRO A 692 35.36 3.87 19.18
CA PRO A 692 36.76 3.59 18.88
C PRO A 692 37.03 2.28 18.12
N ALA A 693 38.16 2.30 17.43
CA ALA A 693 38.65 1.32 16.46
C ALA A 693 38.78 -0.13 16.98
N HIS A 694 38.42 -1.08 16.13
CA HIS A 694 38.87 -2.47 16.19
C HIS A 694 40.12 -2.67 15.33
N PRO A 695 41.14 -3.43 15.80
CA PRO A 695 42.24 -3.89 14.97
C PRO A 695 41.83 -5.11 14.12
N THR A 696 42.56 -5.30 13.02
CA THR A 696 42.40 -6.30 11.95
C THR A 696 42.46 -7.77 12.42
N PRO A 697 41.91 -8.72 11.62
CA PRO A 697 41.64 -10.08 12.07
C PRO A 697 42.85 -11.01 11.88
N ALA A 698 43.12 -11.83 12.89
CA ALA A 698 43.77 -13.13 12.73
C ALA A 698 43.11 -14.16 13.65
N ALA A 699 42.79 -15.32 13.05
CA ALA A 699 42.54 -16.63 13.66
C ALA A 699 41.34 -16.83 14.63
N VAL A 700 40.32 -17.53 14.12
CA VAL A 700 39.57 -18.66 14.71
C VAL A 700 39.54 -18.78 16.25
N SER A 701 38.35 -18.56 16.86
CA SER A 701 37.66 -19.45 17.83
C SER A 701 36.54 -18.66 18.56
N ARG A 702 35.25 -19.01 18.36
CA ARG A 702 34.33 -19.68 19.32
C ARG A 702 34.34 -19.00 20.71
N HIS A 703 33.30 -18.37 21.28
CA HIS A 703 31.86 -18.66 21.52
C HIS A 703 31.35 -17.50 22.48
N PRO A 704 30.15 -17.41 23.13
CA PRO A 704 28.97 -18.30 23.19
C PRO A 704 27.60 -17.54 23.22
N TRP A 705 26.88 -17.40 22.11
CA TRP A 705 25.40 -17.20 22.15
C TRP A 705 24.66 -18.24 21.28
N CYS A 706 25.39 -19.00 20.45
CA CYS A 706 24.86 -20.07 19.61
C CYS A 706 24.67 -21.43 20.32
N TYR A 707 24.72 -21.50 21.66
CA TYR A 707 24.61 -22.78 22.40
C TYR A 707 23.25 -23.05 23.06
N PHE A 708 22.25 -22.19 22.89
CA PHE A 708 20.92 -22.41 23.49
C PHE A 708 19.91 -23.11 22.55
N PHE A 709 20.01 -22.93 21.22
CA PHE A 709 19.04 -23.50 20.27
C PHE A 709 19.44 -24.84 19.61
N VAL A 710 20.68 -25.30 19.78
CA VAL A 710 21.18 -26.52 19.09
C VAL A 710 21.00 -27.81 19.93
N ARG A 711 20.44 -27.75 21.15
CA ARG A 711 20.42 -28.93 22.05
C ARG A 711 19.11 -29.38 22.68
N ARG A 712 17.92 -28.87 22.31
CA ARG A 712 16.66 -29.41 22.89
C ARG A 712 15.46 -29.70 22.00
N VAL A 713 15.49 -29.51 20.68
CA VAL A 713 14.48 -30.09 19.76
C VAL A 713 15.21 -30.31 18.43
N VAL A 714 15.80 -31.48 18.17
CA VAL A 714 15.21 -32.64 17.48
C VAL A 714 16.06 -33.88 17.82
N PRO A 715 15.42 -35.01 18.20
CA PRO A 715 15.58 -36.20 17.37
C PRO A 715 14.24 -36.92 17.19
N VAL A 716 13.48 -36.53 16.17
CA VAL A 716 12.48 -37.40 15.52
C VAL A 716 12.77 -37.58 14.02
N ALA A 717 13.74 -36.87 13.45
CA ALA A 717 14.12 -37.02 12.03
C ALA A 717 15.27 -38.02 11.77
N ALA A 718 15.54 -38.96 12.69
CA ALA A 718 16.46 -40.09 12.46
C ALA A 718 15.79 -41.47 12.57
N ALA A 719 14.48 -41.53 12.84
CA ALA A 719 13.71 -42.78 12.88
C ALA A 719 12.97 -43.09 11.56
N SER A 720 12.81 -42.11 10.66
CA SER A 720 12.05 -42.32 9.41
C SER A 720 12.89 -42.74 8.20
N ALA A 721 14.23 -42.74 8.31
CA ALA A 721 15.13 -43.22 7.26
C ALA A 721 15.52 -44.72 7.41
N VAL A 722 15.25 -45.34 8.55
CA VAL A 722 15.54 -46.77 8.80
C VAL A 722 14.30 -47.66 8.60
N VAL A 723 13.09 -47.11 8.66
CA VAL A 723 11.84 -47.87 8.39
C VAL A 723 11.54 -47.97 6.88
N ALA A 724 12.04 -47.04 6.05
CA ALA A 724 11.93 -47.14 4.60
C ALA A 724 12.96 -48.10 3.97
N ALA A 725 14.10 -48.33 4.61
CA ALA A 725 15.12 -49.27 4.12
C ALA A 725 14.87 -50.74 4.52
N LEU A 726 14.06 -51.00 5.56
CA LEU A 726 13.66 -52.35 5.98
C LEU A 726 12.35 -52.84 5.32
N SER A 727 11.63 -51.96 4.64
CA SER A 727 10.41 -52.31 3.90
C SER A 727 10.67 -52.73 2.44
N TYR A 728 11.90 -52.58 1.95
CA TYR A 728 12.30 -53.00 0.59
C TYR A 728 13.13 -54.31 0.58
N ALA A 729 13.44 -54.88 1.75
CA ALA A 729 14.12 -56.18 1.88
C ALA A 729 13.18 -57.33 2.31
N ALA A 730 11.86 -57.07 2.41
CA ALA A 730 10.84 -58.08 2.73
C ALA A 730 9.87 -58.36 1.55
N LEU A 731 10.16 -57.84 0.36
CA LEU A 731 9.45 -58.13 -0.91
C LEU A 731 10.44 -58.41 -2.05
N SER A 732 11.43 -59.25 -1.76
CA SER A 732 12.23 -60.05 -2.70
C SER A 732 12.65 -61.35 -2.04
#